data_AF-A0A8T0GKJ2-F1
#
_entry.id   AF-A0A8T0GKJ2-F1
#
_cell.length_a   1.000
_cell.length_b   1.000
_cell.length_c   1.000
_cell.angle_alpha   90.00
_cell.angle_beta   90.00
_cell.angle_gamma   90.00
#
_symmetry.space_group_name_H-M   'P 1'
#
loop_
_entity.id
_entity.type
_entity.pdbx_description
1 polymer ?
#
loop_
_entity_poly.entity_id
_entity_poly.type
_entity_poly.pdbx_seq_one_letter_code
_entity_poly.pdbx_strand_id
1 'polypeptide(L)'
;MHQLYDGLHEVLMKLLRNSETKEAVLQYLADVIQKNGNRSQLQSNPLAVASSGMFVSLSAVMLKLCAPFLDASLSKKDKLDARYVLQGGRLDFSGLTAILATSEELARWVDGRNHSRTEGFRQVQQLREQEELRRLQAEEASTSMQIDSLQSYPLKSMASASSDNVKFNFICECFLMTARVLNLGLIKTFSDFKSLAQEQSRRKEELATLKNMRGDGAPAQIEQDIAQLEAHIEQLSQDRLCYNSQLMNDVDLMQEALAYYRLMVVWLTGLVGGFRMPLPAVCPMEFASMPEHFVEDAMELLLFASRIPRALDGVNLDEFMSFIVMFMGSPLYIKNPYLRAKMVEVLNAWMPKNHGYSPTLSSSMASLFEGHQLALQYLVPNLLQLYVDIEFTGAHTQFYDKFNIRHNIAELLEYLWSVPSHHNSWKQIAMKEEKGSYLKFLNLLINDSIFLLDESLKKIPELKEMEVQLSEEQWSRRPAQERQERERHYHQQEHVVRYDMMLANEDVKMILYTSAEITAPFLLPEMVCSPFSHLIIFGTFEDRDYSSSSLCIFIGGNDILQSGNHAVQVERIAAMLNYFLLQLVGPQRKALKVKDPEKYEFRPRELLAQIVNIYVNLDRGDPQGLFARAISSDGRSYKNELFTGAAGVLRQYGGLPMQMLDEFEALGAKARAQAQEMMDAEALLGDIPDEFLDPIQYTLMTDPVILPSSKTTVDRSVIQRHLLSDQTDPFNRSLLTAEMLTPDFELKKKIDEYLASHSKKL
;
A
#
# COMPACT_ATOMS: atom_id res chain seq x y z
N MET A 1 38.09 14.76 -0.46
CA MET A 1 37.51 14.16 -1.68
C MET A 1 37.46 15.15 -2.85
N HIS A 2 36.99 16.40 -2.66
CA HIS A 2 36.89 17.39 -3.75
C HIS A 2 38.13 17.56 -4.63
N GLN A 3 39.34 17.64 -4.07
CA GLN A 3 40.58 17.73 -4.87
C GLN A 3 40.76 16.55 -5.84
N LEU A 4 40.36 15.34 -5.43
CA LEU A 4 40.39 14.16 -6.30
C LEU A 4 39.35 14.31 -7.43
N TYR A 5 38.12 14.72 -7.09
CA TYR A 5 37.05 14.91 -8.08
C TYR A 5 37.39 15.98 -9.11
N ASP A 6 37.94 17.11 -8.65
CA ASP A 6 38.35 18.22 -9.52
C ASP A 6 39.51 17.80 -10.43
N GLY A 7 40.53 17.13 -9.88
CA GLY A 7 41.65 16.61 -10.67
C GLY A 7 41.21 15.59 -11.74
N LEU A 8 40.33 14.65 -11.37
CA LEU A 8 39.78 13.68 -12.32
C LEU A 8 38.91 14.36 -13.40
N HIS A 9 38.09 15.34 -13.01
CA HIS A 9 37.28 16.12 -13.93
C HIS A 9 38.15 16.90 -14.93
N GLU A 10 39.22 17.55 -14.47
CA GLU A 10 40.16 18.27 -15.35
C GLU A 10 40.81 17.35 -16.38
N VAL A 11 41.26 16.17 -15.95
CA VAL A 11 41.87 15.17 -16.84
C VAL A 11 40.84 14.73 -17.89
N LEU A 12 39.64 14.36 -17.46
CA LEU A 12 38.58 13.89 -18.37
C LEU A 12 38.16 15.00 -19.35
N MET A 13 38.05 16.24 -18.88
CA MET A 13 37.72 17.40 -19.72
C MET A 13 38.81 17.71 -20.76
N LYS A 14 40.09 17.58 -20.42
CA LYS A 14 41.18 17.73 -21.40
C LYS A 14 41.06 16.71 -22.53
N LEU A 15 40.71 15.46 -22.20
CA LEU A 15 40.52 14.40 -23.17
C LEU A 15 39.22 14.57 -23.98
N LEU A 16 38.14 15.06 -23.37
CA LEU A 16 36.86 15.30 -24.07
C LEU A 16 36.90 16.51 -25.01
N ARG A 17 37.75 17.50 -24.73
CA ARG A 17 37.92 18.69 -25.59
C ARG A 17 38.74 18.40 -26.83
N ASN A 18 39.62 17.40 -26.81
CA ASN A 18 40.38 16.99 -27.97
C ASN A 18 39.52 16.08 -28.87
N SER A 19 39.34 16.49 -30.13
CA SER A 19 38.53 15.78 -31.12
C SER A 19 39.00 14.36 -31.41
N GLU A 20 40.30 14.08 -31.27
CA GLU A 20 40.89 12.77 -31.52
C GLU A 20 40.58 11.77 -30.39
N THR A 21 40.48 12.26 -29.15
CA THR A 21 40.26 11.41 -27.97
C THR A 21 38.81 11.38 -27.50
N LYS A 22 38.00 12.38 -27.85
CA LYS A 22 36.62 12.53 -27.36
C LYS A 22 35.77 11.26 -27.55
N GLU A 23 35.75 10.70 -28.75
CA GLU A 23 34.92 9.53 -29.07
C GLU A 23 35.39 8.28 -28.30
N ALA A 24 36.71 8.12 -28.14
CA ALA A 24 37.30 7.02 -27.38
C ALA A 24 37.02 7.14 -25.87
N VAL A 25 37.00 8.36 -25.33
CA VAL A 25 36.64 8.61 -23.92
C VAL A 25 35.17 8.28 -23.67
N LEU A 26 34.28 8.73 -24.55
CA LEU A 26 32.85 8.41 -24.45
C LEU A 26 32.61 6.89 -24.55
N GLN A 27 33.34 6.21 -25.45
CA GLN A 27 33.26 4.76 -25.54
C GLN A 27 33.80 4.07 -24.27
N TYR A 28 34.94 4.53 -23.74
CA TYR A 28 35.51 4.01 -22.50
C TYR A 28 34.52 4.13 -21.33
N LEU A 29 33.89 5.29 -21.17
CA LEU A 29 32.88 5.49 -20.13
C LEU A 29 31.67 4.57 -20.34
N ALA A 30 31.23 4.37 -21.59
CA ALA A 30 30.13 3.47 -21.91
C ALA A 30 30.47 2.01 -21.56
N ASP A 31 31.67 1.55 -21.90
CA ASP A 31 32.16 0.21 -21.58
C ASP A 31 32.28 0.01 -20.06
N VAL A 32 32.73 1.02 -19.33
CA VAL A 32 32.79 1.00 -17.86
C VAL A 32 31.40 0.83 -17.26
N ILE A 33 30.41 1.56 -17.76
CA ILE A 33 29.01 1.46 -17.31
C ILE A 33 28.45 0.06 -17.60
N GLN A 34 28.57 -0.42 -18.84
CA GLN A 34 28.01 -1.71 -19.27
C GLN A 34 28.61 -2.89 -18.50
N LYS A 35 29.95 -2.93 -18.36
CA LYS A 35 30.64 -4.00 -17.61
C LYS A 35 30.28 -4.05 -16.13
N ASN A 36 29.75 -2.95 -15.59
CA ASN A 36 29.36 -2.82 -14.19
C ASN A 36 27.85 -2.82 -13.99
N GLY A 37 27.06 -3.22 -14.99
CA GLY A 37 25.60 -3.30 -14.88
C GLY A 37 25.13 -4.13 -13.68
N ASN A 38 25.87 -5.19 -13.32
CA ASN A 38 25.54 -6.06 -12.17
C ASN A 38 25.66 -5.35 -10.80
N ARG A 39 26.22 -4.14 -10.71
CA ARG A 39 26.22 -3.35 -9.46
C ARG A 39 24.82 -2.99 -8.99
N SER A 40 23.80 -2.95 -9.87
CA SER A 40 22.42 -2.67 -9.47
C SER A 40 21.72 -3.84 -8.76
N GLN A 41 22.31 -5.04 -8.78
CA GLN A 41 21.74 -6.20 -8.10
C GLN A 41 21.82 -6.07 -6.58
N LEU A 42 20.83 -6.62 -5.87
CA LEU A 42 20.79 -6.60 -4.40
C LEU A 42 22.06 -7.22 -3.78
N GLN A 43 22.56 -8.31 -4.37
CA GLN A 43 23.79 -8.99 -3.98
C GLN A 43 24.75 -9.10 -5.18
N SER A 44 25.43 -8.01 -5.51
CA SER A 44 26.49 -8.03 -6.53
C SER A 44 27.74 -8.72 -6.01
N ASN A 45 28.39 -9.57 -6.82
CA ASN A 45 29.70 -10.13 -6.48
C ASN A 45 30.77 -9.02 -6.45
N PRO A 46 31.37 -8.69 -5.30
CA PRO A 46 32.32 -7.57 -5.18
C PRO A 46 33.60 -7.76 -6.01
N LEU A 47 33.96 -8.99 -6.37
CA LEU A 47 35.12 -9.29 -7.20
C LEU A 47 34.84 -9.17 -8.71
N ALA A 48 33.56 -9.15 -9.10
CA ALA A 48 33.14 -9.08 -10.50
C ALA A 48 32.78 -7.65 -10.95
N VAL A 49 32.74 -6.70 -10.02
CA VAL A 49 32.37 -5.30 -10.28
C VAL A 49 33.40 -4.35 -9.68
N ALA A 50 33.46 -3.13 -10.21
CA ALA A 50 34.24 -2.04 -9.64
C ALA A 50 33.78 -1.72 -8.22
N SER A 51 34.63 -1.07 -7.43
CA SER A 51 34.31 -0.69 -6.05
C SER A 51 33.32 0.48 -5.98
N SER A 52 32.60 0.60 -4.86
CA SER A 52 31.70 1.72 -4.61
C SER A 52 32.44 3.07 -4.59
N GLY A 53 33.66 3.12 -4.05
CA GLY A 53 34.49 4.33 -4.09
C GLY A 53 34.82 4.81 -5.50
N MET A 54 35.09 3.89 -6.44
CA MET A 54 35.31 4.24 -7.86
C MET A 54 34.04 4.84 -8.47
N PHE A 55 32.88 4.21 -8.29
CA PHE A 55 31.64 4.66 -8.91
C PHE A 55 31.05 5.92 -8.27
N VAL A 56 31.25 6.17 -6.97
CA VAL A 56 30.90 7.45 -6.34
C VAL A 56 31.82 8.56 -6.84
N SER A 57 33.13 8.30 -6.99
CA SER A 57 34.05 9.27 -7.58
C SER A 57 33.69 9.59 -9.03
N LEU A 58 33.33 8.56 -9.81
CA LEU A 58 32.84 8.74 -11.17
C LEU A 58 31.53 9.51 -11.20
N SER A 59 30.62 9.28 -10.25
CA SER A 59 29.37 10.04 -10.08
C SER A 59 29.65 11.53 -9.92
N ALA A 60 30.54 11.91 -9.00
CA ALA A 60 30.94 13.30 -8.79
C ALA A 60 31.54 13.94 -10.05
N VAL A 61 32.42 13.21 -10.76
CA VAL A 61 33.04 13.71 -11.99
C VAL A 61 32.01 13.91 -13.11
N MET A 62 31.07 12.96 -13.27
CA MET A 62 30.01 13.02 -14.27
C MET A 62 28.99 14.14 -13.98
N LEU A 63 28.69 14.39 -12.70
CA LEU A 63 27.89 15.55 -12.27
C LEU A 63 28.57 16.87 -12.64
N LYS A 64 29.89 17.00 -12.39
CA LYS A 64 30.68 18.16 -12.82
C LYS A 64 30.70 18.33 -14.35
N LEU A 65 30.72 17.24 -15.12
CA LEU A 65 30.57 17.30 -16.59
C LEU A 65 29.18 17.82 -17.01
N CYS A 66 28.15 17.55 -16.22
CA CYS A 66 26.79 18.00 -16.47
C CYS A 66 26.53 19.44 -16.03
N ALA A 67 27.25 19.94 -15.03
CA ALA A 67 27.06 21.29 -14.46
C ALA A 67 26.85 22.42 -15.49
N PRO A 68 27.56 22.49 -16.64
CA PRO A 68 27.34 23.53 -17.65
C PRO A 68 25.95 23.55 -18.31
N PHE A 69 25.12 22.53 -18.09
CA PHE A 69 23.76 22.43 -18.60
C PHE A 69 22.71 22.13 -17.53
N LEU A 70 23.08 22.27 -16.25
CA LEU A 70 22.18 22.23 -15.08
C LEU A 70 21.87 23.66 -14.57
N ASP A 71 21.82 24.66 -15.46
CA ASP A 71 21.54 26.04 -15.07
C ASP A 71 20.12 26.19 -14.48
N ALA A 72 19.89 27.22 -13.66
CA ALA A 72 18.60 27.40 -12.98
C ALA A 72 17.39 27.40 -13.93
N SER A 73 17.54 27.92 -15.16
CA SER A 73 16.49 27.95 -16.18
C SER A 73 16.38 26.68 -17.02
N LEU A 74 17.29 25.72 -16.82
CA LEU A 74 17.40 24.47 -17.58
C LEU A 74 17.40 24.73 -19.09
N SER A 75 18.16 25.73 -19.53
CA SER A 75 18.17 26.28 -20.89
C SER A 75 18.52 25.27 -22.00
N LYS A 76 19.14 24.14 -21.61
CA LYS A 76 19.61 23.10 -22.52
C LYS A 76 18.79 21.82 -22.48
N LYS A 77 17.64 21.79 -21.78
CA LYS A 77 16.77 20.61 -21.71
C LYS A 77 16.35 20.08 -23.09
N ASP A 78 16.16 20.97 -24.07
CA ASP A 78 15.76 20.61 -25.44
C ASP A 78 16.89 19.91 -26.24
N LYS A 79 18.10 19.80 -25.67
CA LYS A 79 19.19 19.02 -26.24
C LYS A 79 19.11 17.54 -25.88
N LEU A 80 18.24 17.15 -24.96
CA LEU A 80 18.03 15.77 -24.56
C LEU A 80 17.05 15.09 -25.52
N ASP A 81 17.42 13.91 -26.02
CA ASP A 81 16.67 13.17 -27.03
C ASP A 81 16.25 11.80 -26.49
N ALA A 82 14.94 11.61 -26.27
CA ALA A 82 14.38 10.36 -25.77
C ALA A 82 14.68 9.15 -26.68
N ARG A 83 14.94 9.39 -27.97
CA ARG A 83 15.29 8.33 -28.92
C ARG A 83 16.61 7.64 -28.59
N TYR A 84 17.47 8.23 -27.75
CA TYR A 84 18.71 7.58 -27.29
C TYR A 84 18.44 6.26 -26.58
N VAL A 85 17.37 6.20 -25.79
CA VAL A 85 16.95 4.98 -25.05
C VAL A 85 16.41 3.92 -26.00
N LEU A 86 15.63 4.34 -27.01
CA LEU A 86 14.92 3.43 -27.93
C LEU A 86 15.78 2.94 -29.10
N GLN A 87 16.59 3.80 -29.71
CA GLN A 87 17.30 3.50 -30.96
C GLN A 87 18.72 2.97 -30.72
N GLY A 88 19.14 2.89 -29.45
CA GLY A 88 20.48 2.47 -29.06
C GLY A 88 21.51 3.57 -29.35
N GLY A 89 22.04 4.16 -28.29
CA GLY A 89 23.25 4.97 -28.36
C GLY A 89 24.50 4.12 -28.09
N ARG A 90 25.48 4.68 -27.36
CA ARG A 90 26.60 3.88 -26.84
C ARG A 90 26.19 2.97 -25.69
N LEU A 91 25.08 3.29 -25.03
CA LEU A 91 24.54 2.51 -23.93
C LEU A 91 23.31 1.76 -24.40
N ASP A 92 23.23 0.51 -23.95
CA ASP A 92 22.06 -0.33 -24.12
C ASP A 92 21.17 -0.22 -22.87
N PHE A 93 19.91 0.15 -23.08
CA PHE A 93 18.88 0.25 -22.03
C PHE A 93 17.82 -0.85 -22.13
N SER A 94 17.90 -1.72 -23.15
CA SER A 94 16.85 -2.70 -23.45
C SER A 94 16.61 -3.71 -22.31
N GLY A 95 17.63 -3.99 -21.49
CA GLY A 95 17.54 -4.86 -20.32
C GLY A 95 17.00 -4.21 -19.04
N LEU A 96 16.65 -2.91 -19.07
CA LEU A 96 16.13 -2.21 -17.91
C LEU A 96 14.60 -2.18 -17.94
N THR A 97 13.97 -2.27 -16.76
CA THR A 97 12.53 -2.09 -16.61
C THR A 97 12.14 -0.68 -17.06
N ALA A 98 11.18 -0.57 -17.96
CA ALA A 98 10.62 0.71 -18.38
C ALA A 98 9.50 1.17 -17.45
N ILE A 99 9.26 2.48 -17.39
CA ILE A 99 8.26 3.11 -16.54
C ILE A 99 6.84 2.53 -16.75
N LEU A 100 6.48 2.25 -18.01
CA LEU A 100 5.15 1.74 -18.37
C LEU A 100 5.18 0.65 -19.45
N ALA A 101 6.10 0.76 -20.40
CA ALA A 101 6.16 -0.13 -21.56
C ALA A 101 6.54 -1.56 -21.17
N THR A 102 5.93 -2.55 -21.83
CA THR A 102 6.35 -3.96 -21.67
C THR A 102 7.59 -4.25 -22.50
N SER A 103 8.32 -5.31 -22.16
CA SER A 103 9.47 -5.76 -22.95
C SER A 103 9.09 -6.09 -24.40
N GLU A 104 7.87 -6.59 -24.65
CA GLU A 104 7.36 -6.83 -26.00
C GLU A 104 7.11 -5.52 -26.77
N GLU A 105 6.57 -4.50 -26.11
CA GLU A 105 6.35 -3.18 -26.70
C GLU A 105 7.68 -2.52 -27.04
N LEU A 106 8.64 -2.54 -26.12
CA LEU A 106 9.99 -2.03 -26.35
C LEU A 106 10.64 -2.73 -27.54
N ALA A 107 10.62 -4.08 -27.59
CA ALA A 107 11.17 -4.83 -28.72
C ALA A 107 10.53 -4.42 -30.05
N ARG A 108 9.19 -4.23 -30.08
CA ARG A 108 8.47 -3.76 -31.27
C ARG A 108 8.85 -2.32 -31.68
N TRP A 109 9.12 -1.45 -30.71
CA TRP A 109 9.53 -0.06 -30.97
C TRP A 109 10.98 0.04 -31.44
N VAL A 110 11.84 -0.87 -30.99
CA VAL A 110 13.25 -0.97 -31.39
C VAL A 110 13.40 -1.56 -32.81
N ASP A 111 12.69 -2.64 -33.14
CA ASP A 111 12.85 -3.37 -34.42
C ASP A 111 12.23 -2.67 -35.64
N GLY A 112 11.31 -1.72 -35.44
CA GLY A 112 10.54 -1.07 -36.52
C GLY A 112 11.01 0.35 -36.80
N ARG A 113 11.87 0.54 -37.82
CA ARG A 113 12.30 1.86 -38.32
C ARG A 113 11.14 2.88 -38.43
N ASN A 114 11.07 3.79 -37.44
CA ASN A 114 10.49 5.14 -37.38
C ASN A 114 9.17 5.52 -38.13
N HIS A 115 8.34 6.25 -37.38
CA HIS A 115 7.25 7.18 -37.77
C HIS A 115 5.87 6.65 -38.21
N SER A 116 5.70 5.42 -38.69
CA SER A 116 4.42 4.99 -39.28
C SER A 116 3.43 4.32 -38.32
N ARG A 117 3.61 4.39 -36.99
CA ARG A 117 2.81 3.59 -36.03
C ARG A 117 2.19 4.33 -34.84
N THR A 118 2.16 5.66 -34.85
CA THR A 118 1.37 6.45 -33.89
C THR A 118 -0.10 6.01 -33.86
N GLU A 119 -0.63 5.45 -34.97
CA GLU A 119 -2.00 4.92 -35.05
C GLU A 119 -2.19 3.55 -34.37
N GLY A 120 -1.24 2.62 -34.52
CA GLY A 120 -1.32 1.31 -33.85
C GLY A 120 -1.15 1.42 -32.34
N PHE A 121 -0.33 2.37 -31.88
CA PHE A 121 -0.18 2.70 -30.47
C PHE A 121 -1.45 3.30 -29.88
N ARG A 122 -2.10 4.23 -30.58
CA ARG A 122 -3.43 4.73 -30.17
C ARG A 122 -4.43 3.58 -30.01
N GLN A 123 -4.40 2.57 -30.88
CA GLN A 123 -5.26 1.39 -30.73
C GLN A 123 -4.88 0.52 -29.53
N VAL A 124 -3.59 0.23 -29.30
CA VAL A 124 -3.16 -0.58 -28.14
C VAL A 124 -3.41 0.14 -26.83
N GLN A 125 -3.24 1.46 -26.79
CA GLN A 125 -3.53 2.26 -25.61
C GLN A 125 -5.02 2.48 -25.41
N GLN A 126 -5.81 2.64 -26.48
CA GLN A 126 -7.27 2.58 -26.39
C GLN A 126 -7.76 1.20 -25.95
N LEU A 127 -7.06 0.12 -26.33
CA LEU A 127 -7.35 -1.21 -25.84
C LEU A 127 -7.00 -1.33 -24.36
N ARG A 128 -5.86 -0.81 -23.90
CA ARG A 128 -5.54 -0.75 -22.45
C ARG A 128 -6.50 0.13 -21.69
N GLU A 129 -6.86 1.31 -22.20
CA GLU A 129 -7.91 2.14 -21.63
C GLU A 129 -9.23 1.38 -21.63
N GLN A 130 -9.61 0.66 -22.68
CA GLN A 130 -10.82 -0.17 -22.69
C GLN A 130 -10.71 -1.42 -21.83
N GLU A 131 -9.52 -1.93 -21.54
CA GLU A 131 -9.25 -3.14 -20.77
C GLU A 131 -9.07 -2.80 -19.29
N GLU A 132 -8.62 -1.58 -18.99
CA GLU A 132 -8.61 -0.94 -17.68
C GLU A 132 -10.01 -0.40 -17.37
N LEU A 133 -10.67 0.26 -18.32
CA LEU A 133 -12.09 0.64 -18.23
C LEU A 133 -12.97 -0.61 -18.21
N ARG A 134 -12.66 -1.71 -18.91
CA ARG A 134 -13.31 -3.03 -18.69
C ARG A 134 -12.87 -3.64 -17.38
N ARG A 135 -11.64 -3.47 -16.89
CA ARG A 135 -11.29 -3.94 -15.55
C ARG A 135 -12.00 -3.14 -14.47
N LEU A 136 -12.41 -1.91 -14.76
CA LEU A 136 -13.19 -0.98 -13.94
C LEU A 136 -14.72 -1.14 -14.17
N GLN A 137 -15.17 -1.63 -15.34
CA GLN A 137 -16.58 -1.82 -15.75
C GLN A 137 -17.04 -3.29 -15.71
N ALA A 138 -16.16 -4.25 -15.93
CA ALA A 138 -16.37 -5.65 -15.54
C ALA A 138 -16.34 -5.81 -14.02
N GLU A 139 -16.07 -4.71 -13.27
CA GLU A 139 -16.48 -4.58 -11.88
C GLU A 139 -17.98 -4.39 -11.69
N GLU A 140 -18.73 -4.01 -12.74
CA GLU A 140 -20.17 -3.76 -12.70
C GLU A 140 -21.02 -4.81 -13.45
N ALA A 141 -20.42 -5.74 -14.20
CA ALA A 141 -21.16 -6.76 -14.94
C ALA A 141 -20.49 -8.15 -14.83
N SER A 142 -21.10 -9.03 -14.04
CA SER A 142 -20.84 -10.47 -14.11
C SER A 142 -21.48 -11.03 -15.37
N THR A 143 -20.69 -11.40 -16.37
CA THR A 143 -21.08 -12.47 -17.29
C THR A 143 -19.86 -13.08 -17.96
N SER A 144 -19.76 -14.40 -17.86
CA SER A 144 -18.73 -15.20 -18.51
C SER A 144 -18.83 -15.11 -20.04
N MET A 145 -17.71 -14.82 -20.70
CA MET A 145 -17.51 -15.16 -22.11
C MET A 145 -16.14 -15.80 -22.30
N GLN A 146 -16.16 -16.96 -22.94
CA GLN A 146 -15.00 -17.77 -23.31
C GLN A 146 -14.09 -17.00 -24.28
N ILE A 147 -12.80 -16.99 -23.99
CA ILE A 147 -11.76 -16.54 -24.93
C ILE A 147 -11.39 -17.73 -25.81
N ASP A 148 -11.73 -17.62 -27.09
CA ASP A 148 -11.30 -18.56 -28.11
C ASP A 148 -9.93 -18.16 -28.68
N SER A 149 -9.02 -19.14 -28.66
CA SER A 149 -7.76 -19.29 -29.39
C SER A 149 -7.14 -18.07 -30.11
N LEU A 150 -6.10 -17.47 -29.51
CA LEU A 150 -5.10 -16.67 -30.22
C LEU A 150 -4.22 -17.59 -31.08
N GLN A 151 -4.45 -17.54 -32.39
CA GLN A 151 -3.59 -18.15 -33.40
C GLN A 151 -2.18 -17.52 -33.37
N SER A 152 -1.19 -18.37 -33.16
CA SER A 152 0.23 -18.04 -33.30
C SER A 152 0.58 -17.86 -34.77
N TYR A 153 1.00 -16.65 -35.15
CA TYR A 153 1.67 -16.42 -36.44
C TYR A 153 3.16 -16.74 -36.30
N PRO A 154 3.77 -17.50 -37.23
CA PRO A 154 5.16 -17.93 -37.08
C PRO A 154 6.12 -16.78 -37.41
N LEU A 155 6.89 -16.36 -36.39
CA LEU A 155 8.07 -15.51 -36.55
C LEU A 155 9.15 -16.28 -37.31
N LYS A 156 9.35 -15.94 -38.59
CA LYS A 156 10.55 -16.33 -39.33
C LYS A 156 11.73 -15.50 -38.81
N SER A 157 12.71 -16.21 -38.25
CA SER A 157 14.10 -15.79 -38.11
C SER A 157 14.60 -15.11 -39.39
N MET A 158 15.07 -13.87 -39.29
CA MET A 158 16.01 -13.27 -40.24
C MET A 158 16.91 -12.21 -39.57
N ALA A 159 18.16 -12.63 -39.38
CA ALA A 159 19.42 -11.93 -39.65
C ALA A 159 19.56 -10.43 -39.36
N SER A 160 20.56 -10.17 -38.50
CA SER A 160 21.42 -8.98 -38.41
C SER A 160 21.40 -8.07 -39.66
N ALA A 161 20.89 -6.85 -39.49
CA ALA A 161 21.18 -5.75 -40.40
C ALA A 161 21.58 -4.53 -39.55
N SER A 162 22.77 -4.02 -39.84
CA SER A 162 23.51 -2.95 -39.16
C SER A 162 22.67 -1.71 -38.82
N SER A 163 22.81 -1.24 -37.58
CA SER A 163 22.37 0.08 -37.12
C SER A 163 23.08 1.17 -37.94
N ASP A 164 22.33 1.93 -38.73
CA ASP A 164 22.79 3.26 -39.11
C ASP A 164 22.93 4.05 -37.79
N ASN A 165 24.17 4.24 -37.32
CA ASN A 165 24.49 4.90 -36.05
C ASN A 165 23.93 6.32 -36.03
N VAL A 166 22.73 6.49 -35.46
CA VAL A 166 22.18 7.82 -35.14
C VAL A 166 23.15 8.50 -34.18
N LYS A 167 23.86 9.53 -34.66
CA LYS A 167 24.84 10.25 -33.84
C LYS A 167 24.10 11.23 -32.93
N PHE A 168 24.12 10.97 -31.63
CA PHE A 168 23.57 11.86 -30.63
C PHE A 168 24.54 12.97 -30.26
N ASN A 169 24.02 14.07 -29.71
CA ASN A 169 24.87 15.16 -29.25
C ASN A 169 25.49 14.82 -27.88
N PHE A 170 26.64 15.44 -27.60
CA PHE A 170 27.39 15.19 -26.36
C PHE A 170 26.59 15.47 -25.08
N ILE A 171 25.69 16.47 -25.06
CA ILE A 171 24.89 16.78 -23.87
C ILE A 171 23.95 15.61 -23.56
N CYS A 172 23.26 15.10 -24.58
CA CYS A 172 22.38 13.94 -24.46
C CYS A 172 23.14 12.68 -24.01
N GLU A 173 24.28 12.39 -24.66
CA GLU A 173 25.12 11.24 -24.29
C GLU A 173 25.61 11.36 -22.84
N CYS A 174 26.21 12.50 -22.49
CA CYS A 174 26.75 12.75 -21.15
C CYS A 174 25.65 12.66 -20.09
N PHE A 175 24.48 13.25 -20.33
CA PHE A 175 23.36 13.21 -19.41
C PHE A 175 22.91 11.76 -19.13
N LEU A 176 22.61 10.97 -20.17
CA LEU A 176 22.12 9.60 -19.99
C LEU A 176 23.19 8.64 -19.47
N MET A 177 24.47 8.89 -19.77
CA MET A 177 25.58 8.18 -19.13
C MET A 177 25.69 8.53 -17.64
N THR A 178 25.53 9.81 -17.27
CA THR A 178 25.48 10.24 -15.87
C THR A 178 24.36 9.56 -15.12
N ALA A 179 23.15 9.43 -15.70
CA ALA A 179 22.04 8.69 -15.09
C ALA A 179 22.47 7.27 -14.68
N ARG A 180 23.10 6.53 -15.61
CA ARG A 180 23.57 5.16 -15.33
C ARG A 180 24.71 5.12 -14.32
N VAL A 181 25.63 6.08 -14.36
CA VAL A 181 26.71 6.17 -13.37
C VAL A 181 26.16 6.43 -11.97
N LEU A 182 25.19 7.34 -11.83
CA LEU A 182 24.55 7.66 -10.55
C LEU A 182 23.80 6.44 -10.00
N ASN A 183 23.02 5.76 -10.85
CA ASN A 183 22.31 4.53 -10.49
C ASN A 183 23.25 3.45 -9.94
N LEU A 184 24.35 3.17 -10.64
CA LEU A 184 25.34 2.15 -10.26
C LEU A 184 26.33 2.62 -9.18
N GLY A 185 26.34 3.91 -8.89
CA GLY A 185 27.27 4.58 -7.99
C GLY A 185 26.58 5.20 -6.80
N LEU A 186 26.37 6.52 -6.85
CA LEU A 186 25.84 7.29 -5.73
C LEU A 186 24.55 6.67 -5.14
N ILE A 187 23.57 6.34 -5.98
CA ILE A 187 22.29 5.80 -5.52
C ILE A 187 22.47 4.38 -4.95
N LYS A 188 23.26 3.53 -5.63
CA LYS A 188 23.60 2.20 -5.09
C LYS A 188 24.25 2.28 -3.72
N THR A 189 25.09 3.29 -3.48
CA THR A 189 25.72 3.46 -2.16
C THR A 189 24.75 3.84 -1.05
N PHE A 190 23.59 4.44 -1.35
CA PHE A 190 22.54 4.66 -0.36
C PHE A 190 21.95 3.33 0.11
N SER A 191 21.68 2.42 -0.84
CA SER A 191 21.24 1.06 -0.55
C SER A 191 22.30 0.28 0.24
N ASP A 192 23.57 0.33 -0.18
CA ASP A 192 24.68 -0.34 0.53
C ASP A 192 24.80 0.17 1.97
N PHE A 193 24.69 1.50 2.16
CA PHE A 193 24.74 2.12 3.48
C PHE A 193 23.58 1.68 4.38
N LYS A 194 22.36 1.60 3.85
CA LYS A 194 21.19 1.10 4.58
C LYS A 194 21.37 -0.36 4.98
N SER A 195 21.82 -1.22 4.07
CA SER A 195 22.09 -2.64 4.34
C SER A 195 23.21 -2.83 5.37
N LEU A 196 24.27 -2.02 5.30
CA LEU A 196 25.35 -2.03 6.29
C LEU A 196 24.86 -1.67 7.69
N ALA A 197 23.98 -0.66 7.82
CA ALA A 197 23.41 -0.27 9.10
C ALA A 197 22.53 -1.38 9.70
N GLN A 198 21.71 -2.05 8.88
CA GLN A 198 20.89 -3.19 9.28
C GLN A 198 21.75 -4.38 9.73
N GLU A 199 22.80 -4.70 8.96
CA GLU A 199 23.75 -5.77 9.29
C GLU A 199 24.43 -5.50 10.63
N GLN A 200 24.91 -4.26 10.83
CA GLN A 200 25.53 -3.87 12.09
C GLN A 200 24.57 -4.03 13.28
N SER A 201 23.29 -3.70 13.11
CA SER A 201 22.28 -3.89 14.16
C SER A 201 22.10 -5.38 14.49
N ARG A 202 21.94 -6.23 13.46
CA ARG A 202 21.78 -7.67 13.61
C ARG A 202 22.97 -8.32 14.33
N ARG A 203 24.20 -7.95 13.97
CA ARG A 203 25.41 -8.47 14.61
C ARG A 203 25.56 -8.03 16.06
N LYS A 204 25.14 -6.81 16.39
CA LYS A 204 25.11 -6.34 17.79
C LYS A 204 24.13 -7.14 18.66
N GLU A 205 22.99 -7.50 18.11
CA GLU A 205 22.01 -8.36 18.79
C GLU A 205 22.53 -9.79 18.99
N GLU A 206 23.18 -10.35 17.97
CA GLU A 206 23.88 -11.65 18.06
C GLU A 206 24.98 -11.62 19.14
N LEU A 207 25.76 -10.53 19.21
CA LEU A 207 26.79 -10.34 20.22
C LEU A 207 26.19 -10.25 21.63
N ALA A 208 25.08 -9.52 21.80
CA ALA A 208 24.39 -9.45 23.08
C ALA A 208 23.91 -10.83 23.53
N THR A 209 23.40 -11.63 22.59
CA THR A 209 22.98 -13.02 22.84
C THR A 209 24.13 -13.91 23.29
N LEU A 210 25.27 -13.87 22.59
CA LEU A 210 26.46 -14.65 22.97
C LEU A 210 27.04 -14.19 24.32
N LYS A 211 27.06 -12.89 24.59
CA LYS A 211 27.47 -12.35 25.90
C LYS A 211 26.55 -12.79 27.03
N ASN A 212 25.26 -12.99 26.79
CA ASN A 212 24.34 -13.52 27.79
C ASN A 212 24.53 -15.03 28.04
N MET A 213 25.04 -15.78 27.07
CA MET A 213 25.42 -17.20 27.23
C MET A 213 26.75 -17.38 27.97
N ARG A 214 27.49 -16.30 28.21
CA ARG A 214 28.74 -16.28 28.99
C ARG A 214 28.44 -16.49 30.48
N GLY A 215 28.29 -17.75 30.88
CA GLY A 215 28.20 -18.18 32.28
C GLY A 215 29.52 -18.75 32.81
N ASP A 216 29.58 -19.01 34.12
CA ASP A 216 30.70 -19.74 34.74
C ASP A 216 30.78 -21.16 34.15
N GLY A 217 31.89 -21.46 33.45
CA GLY A 217 32.10 -22.73 32.73
C GLY A 217 31.80 -22.71 31.22
N ALA A 218 31.61 -21.54 30.61
CA ALA A 218 31.43 -21.41 29.16
C ALA A 218 32.63 -22.01 28.38
N PRO A 219 32.40 -22.77 27.29
CA PRO A 219 33.47 -23.27 26.42
C PRO A 219 34.34 -22.14 25.85
N ALA A 220 35.65 -22.37 25.71
CA ALA A 220 36.59 -21.41 25.12
C ALA A 220 36.18 -20.95 23.69
N GLN A 221 35.37 -21.74 23.00
CA GLN A 221 34.81 -21.38 21.70
C GLN A 221 33.91 -20.14 21.77
N ILE A 222 33.10 -19.98 22.82
CA ILE A 222 32.19 -18.82 22.98
C ILE A 222 33.00 -17.53 23.11
N GLU A 223 34.12 -17.57 23.83
CA GLU A 223 35.05 -16.43 23.94
C GLU A 223 35.67 -16.07 22.59
N GLN A 224 36.06 -17.07 21.80
CA GLN A 224 36.60 -16.87 20.47
C GLN A 224 35.54 -16.28 19.52
N ASP A 225 34.30 -16.79 19.57
CA ASP A 225 33.19 -16.32 18.74
C ASP A 225 32.81 -14.87 19.10
N ILE A 226 32.79 -14.53 20.40
CA ILE A 226 32.59 -13.15 20.87
C ILE A 226 33.68 -12.23 20.30
N ALA A 227 34.95 -12.62 20.41
CA ALA A 227 36.06 -11.81 19.92
C ALA A 227 36.02 -11.62 18.39
N GLN A 228 35.66 -12.67 17.63
CA GLN A 228 35.49 -12.59 16.19
C GLN A 228 34.33 -11.66 15.80
N LEU A 229 33.20 -11.75 16.50
CA LEU A 229 32.03 -10.94 16.23
C LEU A 229 32.25 -9.47 16.60
N GLU A 230 32.97 -9.19 17.71
CA GLU A 230 33.40 -7.83 18.08
C GLU A 230 34.30 -7.21 17.01
N ALA A 231 35.30 -7.94 16.52
CA ALA A 231 36.16 -7.49 15.44
C ALA A 231 35.37 -7.22 14.15
N HIS A 232 34.38 -8.05 13.83
CA HIS A 232 33.52 -7.84 12.68
C HIS A 232 32.61 -6.61 12.83
N ILE A 233 32.04 -6.37 14.00
CA ILE A 233 31.23 -5.18 14.29
C ILE A 233 32.10 -3.90 14.20
N GLU A 234 33.35 -3.97 14.65
CA GLU A 234 34.30 -2.87 14.50
C GLU A 234 34.57 -2.57 13.03
N GLN A 235 34.82 -3.59 12.20
CA GLN A 235 34.98 -3.42 10.75
C GLN A 235 33.75 -2.77 10.11
N LEU A 236 32.54 -3.26 10.40
CA LEU A 236 31.29 -2.68 9.91
C LEU A 236 31.13 -1.22 10.37
N SER A 237 31.58 -0.90 11.60
CA SER A 237 31.57 0.47 12.12
C SER A 237 32.52 1.39 11.36
N GLN A 238 33.73 0.91 11.04
CA GLN A 238 34.70 1.66 10.22
C GLN A 238 34.15 1.90 8.82
N ASP A 239 33.58 0.88 8.17
CA ASP A 239 32.97 1.01 6.85
C ASP A 239 31.82 2.04 6.88
N ARG A 240 30.99 2.01 7.92
CA ARG A 240 29.88 2.96 8.11
C ARG A 240 30.37 4.39 8.26
N LEU A 241 31.47 4.61 8.98
CA LEU A 241 32.09 5.93 9.11
C LEU A 241 32.63 6.44 7.77
N CYS A 242 33.20 5.57 6.93
CA CYS A 242 33.62 5.92 5.58
C CYS A 242 32.44 6.36 4.71
N TYR A 243 31.35 5.60 4.68
CA TYR A 243 30.13 5.98 3.97
C TYR A 243 29.53 7.29 4.50
N ASN A 244 29.44 7.45 5.83
CA ASN A 244 28.94 8.70 6.42
C ASN A 244 29.79 9.90 5.99
N SER A 245 31.12 9.78 6.02
CA SER A 245 32.02 10.85 5.60
C SER A 245 31.84 11.22 4.14
N GLN A 246 31.63 10.25 3.25
CA GLN A 246 31.48 10.49 1.82
C GLN A 246 30.07 10.94 1.41
N LEU A 247 29.02 10.47 2.10
CA LEU A 247 27.62 10.70 1.71
C LEU A 247 26.95 11.79 2.55
N MET A 248 27.08 11.75 3.88
CA MET A 248 26.35 12.67 4.78
C MET A 248 27.04 14.03 4.90
N ASN A 249 28.37 14.07 4.81
CA ASN A 249 29.13 15.31 5.01
C ASN A 249 29.41 16.08 3.72
N ASP A 250 29.26 15.45 2.55
CA ASP A 250 29.48 16.07 1.23
C ASP A 250 28.15 16.64 0.70
N VAL A 251 27.74 17.77 1.30
CA VAL A 251 26.49 18.46 0.95
C VAL A 251 26.51 18.94 -0.51
N ASP A 252 27.67 19.37 -1.01
CA ASP A 252 27.84 19.86 -2.38
C ASP A 252 27.54 18.74 -3.39
N LEU A 253 28.07 17.53 -3.18
CA LEU A 253 27.77 16.38 -4.04
C LEU A 253 26.28 16.06 -4.07
N MET A 254 25.58 16.15 -2.92
CA MET A 254 24.13 15.95 -2.86
C MET A 254 23.37 17.02 -3.63
N GLN A 255 23.76 18.28 -3.50
CA GLN A 255 23.14 19.40 -4.23
C GLN A 255 23.40 19.31 -5.75
N GLU A 256 24.60 18.91 -6.17
CA GLU A 256 24.92 18.64 -7.58
C GLU A 256 24.04 17.51 -8.13
N ALA A 257 23.85 16.42 -7.37
CA ALA A 257 22.97 15.32 -7.74
C ALA A 257 21.49 15.76 -7.80
N LEU A 258 21.04 16.59 -6.85
CA LEU A 258 19.67 17.13 -6.83
C LEU A 258 19.42 18.04 -8.03
N ALA A 259 20.38 18.89 -8.41
CA ALA A 259 20.28 19.72 -9.62
C ALA A 259 20.20 18.87 -10.90
N TYR A 260 20.94 17.76 -10.93
CA TYR A 260 20.86 16.79 -12.03
C TYR A 260 19.48 16.13 -12.11
N TYR A 261 18.95 15.60 -10.99
CA TYR A 261 17.64 14.94 -10.98
C TYR A 261 16.49 15.93 -11.15
N ARG A 262 16.67 17.21 -10.81
CA ARG A 262 15.76 18.29 -11.19
C ARG A 262 15.62 18.38 -12.71
N LEU A 263 16.74 18.39 -13.45
CA LEU A 263 16.68 18.34 -14.92
C LEU A 263 16.01 17.05 -15.42
N MET A 264 16.28 15.90 -14.79
CA MET A 264 15.63 14.63 -15.13
C MET A 264 14.10 14.72 -15.01
N VAL A 265 13.56 15.15 -13.87
CA VAL A 265 12.10 15.22 -13.68
C VAL A 265 11.45 16.27 -14.59
N VAL A 266 12.11 17.41 -14.81
CA VAL A 266 11.61 18.43 -15.75
C VAL A 266 11.62 17.93 -17.18
N TRP A 267 12.65 17.18 -17.59
CA TRP A 267 12.74 16.59 -18.92
C TRP A 267 11.66 15.51 -19.12
N LEU A 268 11.51 14.58 -18.17
CA LEU A 268 10.47 13.56 -18.19
C LEU A 268 9.07 14.18 -18.28
N THR A 269 8.81 15.21 -17.47
CA THR A 269 7.54 15.95 -17.52
C THR A 269 7.36 16.66 -18.86
N GLY A 270 8.44 17.16 -19.46
CA GLY A 270 8.43 17.75 -20.79
C GLY A 270 7.94 16.77 -21.87
N LEU A 271 8.28 15.48 -21.77
CA LEU A 271 7.82 14.44 -22.70
C LEU A 271 6.30 14.25 -22.68
N VAL A 272 5.63 14.60 -21.58
CA VAL A 272 4.17 14.49 -21.42
C VAL A 272 3.42 15.82 -21.61
N GLY A 273 4.11 16.88 -22.06
CA GLY A 273 3.52 18.19 -22.32
C GLY A 273 3.73 19.24 -21.20
N GLY A 274 4.62 18.95 -20.24
CA GLY A 274 4.99 19.85 -19.14
C GLY A 274 4.10 19.68 -17.90
N PHE A 275 4.33 20.53 -16.89
CA PHE A 275 3.62 20.47 -15.60
C PHE A 275 2.17 20.94 -15.74
N ARG A 276 1.32 20.09 -16.31
CA ARG A 276 -0.09 20.37 -16.61
C ARG A 276 -0.93 19.17 -16.22
N MET A 277 -2.06 19.45 -15.58
CA MET A 277 -3.08 18.48 -15.21
C MET A 277 -4.44 18.88 -15.81
N PRO A 278 -5.32 17.90 -16.17
CA PRO A 278 -5.08 16.46 -16.10
C PRO A 278 -4.01 16.01 -17.11
N LEU A 279 -3.35 14.88 -16.80
CA LEU A 279 -2.41 14.24 -17.72
C LEU A 279 -3.11 13.91 -19.05
N PRO A 280 -2.39 13.89 -20.19
CA PRO A 280 -2.94 13.39 -21.45
C PRO A 280 -3.52 11.97 -21.27
N ALA A 281 -4.64 11.65 -21.92
CA ALA A 281 -5.23 10.31 -21.84
C ALA A 281 -4.23 9.22 -22.29
N VAL A 282 -3.50 9.52 -23.36
CA VAL A 282 -2.51 8.65 -23.98
C VAL A 282 -1.11 9.05 -23.50
N CYS A 283 -0.51 8.24 -22.63
CA CYS A 283 0.90 8.33 -22.25
C CYS A 283 1.80 8.25 -23.50
N PRO A 284 2.65 9.26 -23.77
CA PRO A 284 3.58 9.22 -24.89
C PRO A 284 4.55 8.03 -24.83
N MET A 285 4.85 7.45 -25.99
CA MET A 285 5.80 6.33 -26.15
C MET A 285 7.17 6.69 -25.56
N GLU A 286 7.63 7.92 -25.80
CA GLU A 286 8.91 8.43 -25.31
C GLU A 286 8.96 8.33 -23.78
N PHE A 287 7.94 8.80 -23.06
CA PHE A 287 7.87 8.68 -21.61
C PHE A 287 7.74 7.21 -21.15
N ALA A 288 6.82 6.46 -21.76
CA ALA A 288 6.53 5.08 -21.38
C ALA A 288 7.74 4.15 -21.48
N SER A 289 8.63 4.43 -22.44
CA SER A 289 9.85 3.66 -22.70
C SER A 289 11.04 4.03 -21.81
N MET A 290 10.97 5.13 -21.07
CA MET A 290 12.09 5.55 -20.22
C MET A 290 12.34 4.50 -19.13
N PRO A 291 13.62 4.27 -18.73
CA PRO A 291 13.94 3.37 -17.64
C PRO A 291 13.33 3.84 -16.32
N GLU A 292 12.76 2.90 -15.58
CA GLU A 292 12.10 3.16 -14.30
C GLU A 292 13.03 3.80 -13.26
N HIS A 293 14.30 3.38 -13.24
CA HIS A 293 15.30 3.92 -12.32
C HIS A 293 15.51 5.43 -12.45
N PHE A 294 15.18 6.07 -13.57
CA PHE A 294 15.28 7.54 -13.68
C PHE A 294 14.37 8.25 -12.67
N VAL A 295 13.22 7.66 -12.37
CA VAL A 295 12.29 8.18 -11.38
C VAL A 295 12.63 7.63 -9.99
N GLU A 296 12.96 6.34 -9.89
CA GLU A 296 13.32 5.73 -8.61
C GLU A 296 14.53 6.40 -7.96
N ASP A 297 15.59 6.66 -8.74
CA ASP A 297 16.81 7.30 -8.25
C ASP A 297 16.54 8.73 -7.76
N ALA A 298 15.66 9.46 -8.44
CA ALA A 298 15.25 10.80 -8.02
C ALA A 298 14.54 10.75 -6.65
N MET A 299 13.59 9.82 -6.48
CA MET A 299 12.87 9.67 -5.21
C MET A 299 13.79 9.20 -4.08
N GLU A 300 14.68 8.24 -4.36
CA GLU A 300 15.66 7.74 -3.38
C GLU A 300 16.61 8.86 -2.94
N LEU A 301 17.09 9.70 -3.87
CA LEU A 301 17.92 10.84 -3.55
C LEU A 301 17.18 11.86 -2.67
N LEU A 302 15.91 12.16 -2.96
CA LEU A 302 15.11 13.09 -2.15
C LEU A 302 14.90 12.55 -0.73
N LEU A 303 14.60 11.25 -0.58
CA LEU A 303 14.47 10.60 0.74
C LEU A 303 15.78 10.67 1.53
N PHE A 304 16.90 10.38 0.86
CA PHE A 304 18.21 10.42 1.49
C PHE A 304 18.63 11.84 1.87
N ALA A 305 18.45 12.81 0.97
CA ALA A 305 18.74 14.22 1.20
C ALA A 305 17.89 14.83 2.32
N SER A 306 16.65 14.38 2.49
CA SER A 306 15.78 14.81 3.60
C SER A 306 16.35 14.43 4.98
N ARG A 307 17.27 13.47 5.05
CA ARG A 307 17.94 13.06 6.30
C ARG A 307 19.25 13.81 6.55
N ILE A 308 19.74 14.58 5.58
CA ILE A 308 21.01 15.30 5.66
C ILE A 308 20.74 16.77 5.95
N PRO A 309 21.27 17.32 7.07
CA PRO A 309 21.12 18.74 7.37
C PRO A 309 21.62 19.60 6.20
N ARG A 310 20.81 20.59 5.79
CA ARG A 310 21.12 21.57 4.73
C ARG A 310 21.21 21.02 3.30
N ALA A 311 21.06 19.71 3.06
CA ALA A 311 21.14 19.16 1.69
C ALA A 311 20.08 19.72 0.75
N LEU A 312 18.88 20.03 1.27
CA LEU A 312 17.78 20.61 0.51
C LEU A 312 17.75 22.15 0.53
N ASP A 313 18.67 22.82 1.21
CA ASP A 313 18.71 24.29 1.26
C ASP A 313 18.94 24.85 -0.17
N GLY A 314 18.03 25.71 -0.63
CA GLY A 314 18.12 26.36 -1.95
C GLY A 314 17.69 25.49 -3.14
N VAL A 315 17.23 24.26 -2.90
CA VAL A 315 16.70 23.37 -3.94
C VAL A 315 15.28 23.80 -4.31
N ASN A 316 14.97 23.83 -5.61
CA ASN A 316 13.61 24.10 -6.09
C ASN A 316 12.75 22.84 -5.94
N LEU A 317 11.99 22.77 -4.84
CA LEU A 317 11.14 21.63 -4.52
C LEU A 317 9.79 21.64 -5.26
N ASP A 318 9.34 22.78 -5.79
CA ASP A 318 8.06 22.91 -6.51
C ASP A 318 7.99 22.01 -7.75
N GLU A 319 9.10 21.86 -8.48
CA GLU A 319 9.16 20.99 -9.67
C GLU A 319 9.08 19.51 -9.31
N PHE A 320 9.71 19.11 -8.18
CA PHE A 320 9.58 17.76 -7.66
C PHE A 320 8.17 17.50 -7.10
N MET A 321 7.59 18.47 -6.38
CA MET A 321 6.21 18.40 -5.91
C MET A 321 5.23 18.24 -7.08
N SER A 322 5.38 19.05 -8.13
CA SER A 322 4.59 18.93 -9.35
C SER A 322 4.71 17.56 -9.99
N PHE A 323 5.95 17.05 -10.12
CA PHE A 323 6.20 15.72 -10.67
C PHE A 323 5.51 14.62 -9.85
N ILE A 324 5.69 14.62 -8.52
CA ILE A 324 5.10 13.64 -7.61
C ILE A 324 3.58 13.66 -7.72
N VAL A 325 2.95 14.85 -7.60
CA VAL A 325 1.50 14.99 -7.66
C VAL A 325 0.96 14.50 -9.00
N MET A 326 1.62 14.80 -10.12
CA MET A 326 1.17 14.37 -11.45
C MET A 326 1.13 12.84 -11.59
N PHE A 327 2.13 12.12 -11.09
CA PHE A 327 2.31 10.70 -11.42
C PHE A 327 1.95 9.71 -10.30
N MET A 328 1.94 10.12 -9.02
CA MET A 328 1.70 9.20 -7.90
C MET A 328 0.32 8.51 -7.94
N GLY A 329 -0.70 9.20 -8.46
CA GLY A 329 -2.06 8.68 -8.60
C GLY A 329 -2.36 8.04 -9.96
N SER A 330 -1.36 7.90 -10.84
CA SER A 330 -1.59 7.56 -12.25
C SER A 330 -0.95 6.22 -12.65
N PRO A 331 -1.66 5.08 -12.50
CA PRO A 331 -1.18 3.76 -12.94
C PRO A 331 -0.95 3.69 -14.47
N LEU A 332 -1.65 4.54 -15.23
CA LEU A 332 -1.51 4.71 -16.68
C LEU A 332 -0.19 5.37 -17.12
N TYR A 333 0.58 5.92 -16.20
CA TYR A 333 1.85 6.56 -16.49
C TYR A 333 3.00 5.90 -15.75
N ILE A 334 2.83 5.57 -14.47
CA ILE A 334 3.82 4.80 -13.70
C ILE A 334 3.15 3.52 -13.23
N LYS A 335 3.49 2.40 -13.87
CA LYS A 335 2.87 1.11 -13.58
C LYS A 335 3.27 0.59 -12.21
N ASN A 336 4.52 0.77 -11.80
CA ASN A 336 5.02 0.20 -10.55
C ASN A 336 4.38 0.91 -9.33
N PRO A 337 3.55 0.21 -8.55
CA PRO A 337 2.91 0.78 -7.37
C PRO A 337 3.89 1.10 -6.24
N TYR A 338 4.98 0.34 -6.09
CA TYR A 338 6.01 0.60 -5.08
C TYR A 338 6.75 1.90 -5.36
N LEU A 339 6.97 2.21 -6.65
CA LEU A 339 7.56 3.49 -7.04
C LEU A 339 6.61 4.66 -6.74
N ARG A 340 5.31 4.49 -7.01
CA ARG A 340 4.28 5.49 -6.64
C ARG A 340 4.17 5.66 -5.12
N ALA A 341 4.25 4.58 -4.35
CA ALA A 341 4.31 4.61 -2.90
C ALA A 341 5.56 5.33 -2.37
N LYS A 342 6.74 5.11 -2.99
CA LYS A 342 7.97 5.83 -2.65
C LYS A 342 7.83 7.35 -2.82
N MET A 343 7.01 7.82 -3.76
CA MET A 343 6.70 9.25 -3.87
C MET A 343 5.94 9.78 -2.65
N VAL A 344 5.04 8.97 -2.06
CA VAL A 344 4.36 9.32 -0.81
C VAL A 344 5.35 9.40 0.35
N GLU A 345 6.32 8.48 0.41
CA GLU A 345 7.38 8.54 1.43
C GLU A 345 8.18 9.86 1.33
N VAL A 346 8.45 10.34 0.11
CA VAL A 346 9.12 11.65 -0.10
C VAL A 346 8.25 12.78 0.47
N LEU A 347 6.95 12.80 0.19
CA LEU A 347 6.04 13.81 0.73
C LEU A 347 5.94 13.74 2.25
N ASN A 348 5.93 12.54 2.83
CA ASN A 348 5.93 12.34 4.28
C ASN A 348 7.19 12.92 4.94
N ALA A 349 8.35 12.81 4.29
CA ALA A 349 9.61 13.40 4.74
C ALA A 349 9.64 14.94 4.64
N TRP A 350 8.73 15.54 3.85
CA TRP A 350 8.60 16.99 3.70
C TRP A 350 7.46 17.59 4.51
N MET A 351 6.60 16.78 5.12
CA MET A 351 5.57 17.29 6.02
C MET A 351 6.21 18.12 7.14
N PRO A 352 5.61 19.26 7.54
CA PRO A 352 6.11 20.08 8.64
C PRO A 352 6.09 19.32 9.99
N LYS A 353 7.15 18.56 10.28
CA LYS A 353 7.47 18.03 11.61
C LYS A 353 8.76 18.69 12.12
N ASN A 354 9.10 18.56 13.41
CA ASN A 354 10.35 19.11 13.99
C ASN A 354 11.60 18.38 13.45
N HIS A 355 11.98 18.61 12.19
CA HIS A 355 13.07 17.92 11.50
C HIS A 355 14.46 18.56 11.70
N GLY A 356 14.55 19.65 12.47
CA GLY A 356 15.81 20.40 12.61
C GLY A 356 16.26 21.11 11.33
N TYR A 357 15.38 21.25 10.33
CA TYR A 357 15.64 22.02 9.11
C TYR A 357 15.82 23.52 9.39
N SER A 358 16.43 24.23 8.43
CA SER A 358 16.50 25.69 8.45
C SER A 358 15.08 26.29 8.45
N PRO A 359 14.81 27.40 9.17
CA PRO A 359 13.47 28.01 9.19
C PRO A 359 12.92 28.32 7.79
N THR A 360 13.80 28.70 6.87
CA THR A 360 13.50 28.96 5.47
C THR A 360 13.04 27.70 4.73
N LEU A 361 13.74 26.58 4.91
CA LEU A 361 13.37 25.31 4.27
C LEU A 361 12.05 24.77 4.84
N SER A 362 11.87 24.83 6.17
CA SER A 362 10.62 24.44 6.82
C SER A 362 9.42 25.23 6.29
N SER A 363 9.57 26.56 6.13
CA SER A 363 8.53 27.40 5.54
C SER A 363 8.29 27.07 4.06
N SER A 364 9.34 26.79 3.30
CA SER A 364 9.23 26.40 1.89
C SER A 364 8.46 25.08 1.75
N MET A 365 8.81 24.05 2.55
CA MET A 365 8.13 22.76 2.53
C MET A 365 6.66 22.86 2.95
N ALA A 366 6.34 23.64 3.99
CA ALA A 366 4.95 23.93 4.35
C ALA A 366 4.17 24.55 3.18
N SER A 367 4.78 25.50 2.46
CA SER A 367 4.14 26.15 1.30
C SER A 367 3.88 25.20 0.12
N LEU A 368 4.62 24.08 0.00
CA LEU A 368 4.36 23.06 -1.02
C LEU A 368 2.99 22.39 -0.80
N PHE A 369 2.56 22.24 0.46
CA PHE A 369 1.25 21.67 0.76
C PHE A 369 0.15 22.74 0.80
N GLU A 370 0.46 23.95 1.29
CA GLU A 370 -0.55 24.98 1.52
C GLU A 370 -0.81 25.91 0.32
N GLY A 371 0.15 26.03 -0.60
CA GLY A 371 0.10 27.02 -1.69
C GLY A 371 0.34 26.47 -3.10
N HIS A 372 0.93 25.29 -3.25
CA HIS A 372 1.26 24.75 -4.56
C HIS A 372 0.00 24.35 -5.35
N GLN A 373 -0.18 24.93 -6.54
CA GLN A 373 -1.43 24.83 -7.31
C GLN A 373 -1.85 23.39 -7.61
N LEU A 374 -0.93 22.53 -8.08
CA LEU A 374 -1.27 21.13 -8.36
C LEU A 374 -1.56 20.35 -7.09
N ALA A 375 -0.86 20.67 -5.98
CA ALA A 375 -1.05 19.97 -4.73
C ALA A 375 -2.48 20.21 -4.20
N LEU A 376 -2.88 21.48 -4.13
CA LEU A 376 -4.20 21.89 -3.66
C LEU A 376 -5.36 21.24 -4.44
N GLN A 377 -5.17 20.94 -5.72
CA GLN A 377 -6.21 20.39 -6.57
C GLN A 377 -6.17 18.86 -6.69
N TYR A 378 -4.99 18.25 -6.76
CA TYR A 378 -4.83 16.85 -7.16
C TYR A 378 -4.20 15.94 -6.09
N LEU A 379 -3.63 16.48 -5.00
CA LEU A 379 -2.93 15.65 -4.02
C LEU A 379 -3.87 14.66 -3.30
N VAL A 380 -4.95 15.17 -2.71
CA VAL A 380 -5.97 14.32 -2.03
C VAL A 380 -6.58 13.27 -2.96
N PRO A 381 -7.13 13.61 -4.16
CA PRO A 381 -7.73 12.59 -5.03
C PRO A 381 -6.70 11.55 -5.48
N ASN A 382 -5.46 11.95 -5.75
CA ASN A 382 -4.41 11.01 -6.16
C ASN A 382 -3.98 10.09 -5.02
N LEU A 383 -3.97 10.56 -3.77
CA LEU A 383 -3.72 9.73 -2.59
C LEU A 383 -4.83 8.71 -2.35
N LEU A 384 -6.10 9.13 -2.45
CA LEU A 384 -7.25 8.24 -2.33
C LEU A 384 -7.24 7.17 -3.42
N GLN A 385 -6.92 7.56 -4.67
CA GLN A 385 -6.78 6.60 -5.77
C GLN A 385 -5.62 5.63 -5.54
N LEU A 386 -4.45 6.13 -5.13
CA LEU A 386 -3.32 5.27 -4.82
C LEU A 386 -3.64 4.29 -3.69
N TYR A 387 -4.35 4.72 -2.64
CA TYR A 387 -4.78 3.83 -1.55
C TYR A 387 -5.57 2.61 -2.07
N VAL A 388 -6.43 2.84 -3.06
CA VAL A 388 -7.21 1.80 -3.75
C VAL A 388 -6.32 0.92 -4.62
N ASP A 389 -5.42 1.53 -5.40
CA ASP A 389 -4.53 0.81 -6.32
C ASP A 389 -3.55 -0.17 -5.64
N ILE A 390 -3.26 0.02 -4.35
CA ILE A 390 -2.29 -0.77 -3.58
C ILE A 390 -2.81 -2.17 -3.20
N GLU A 391 -4.06 -2.52 -3.55
CA GLU A 391 -4.60 -3.87 -3.34
C GLU A 391 -3.96 -4.88 -4.32
N PHE A 392 -2.79 -5.44 -3.98
CA PHE A 392 -2.12 -6.47 -4.77
C PHE A 392 -2.50 -7.89 -4.34
N THR A 393 -3.12 -8.62 -5.26
CA THR A 393 -3.31 -10.07 -5.16
C THR A 393 -2.19 -10.78 -5.95
N GLY A 394 -1.24 -11.44 -5.28
CA GLY A 394 -0.21 -12.20 -5.99
C GLY A 394 0.79 -13.04 -5.15
N ALA A 395 1.24 -12.58 -3.98
CA ALA A 395 2.18 -13.34 -3.13
C ALA A 395 2.07 -13.02 -1.61
N HIS A 396 2.39 -13.99 -0.74
CA HIS A 396 2.25 -13.87 0.73
C HIS A 396 3.05 -12.72 1.37
N THR A 397 4.20 -12.33 0.81
CA THR A 397 4.98 -11.18 1.33
C THR A 397 4.35 -9.84 0.93
N GLN A 398 3.72 -9.76 -0.24
CA GLN A 398 3.08 -8.55 -0.74
C GLN A 398 1.80 -8.20 0.03
N PHE A 399 1.19 -9.19 0.71
CA PHE A 399 0.00 -8.97 1.52
C PHE A 399 0.25 -7.99 2.67
N TYR A 400 1.38 -8.11 3.37
CA TYR A 400 1.68 -7.23 4.51
C TYR A 400 2.23 -5.86 4.07
N ASP A 401 2.94 -5.80 2.93
CA ASP A 401 3.46 -4.55 2.39
C ASP A 401 2.35 -3.52 2.10
N LYS A 402 1.13 -3.99 1.76
CA LYS A 402 0.00 -3.12 1.46
C LYS A 402 -0.40 -2.24 2.65
N PHE A 403 -0.39 -2.79 3.87
CA PHE A 403 -0.76 -2.05 5.07
C PHE A 403 0.29 -0.97 5.37
N ASN A 404 1.57 -1.28 5.14
CA ASN A 404 2.67 -0.31 5.34
C ASN A 404 2.53 0.88 4.39
N ILE A 405 2.22 0.61 3.12
CA ILE A 405 2.02 1.66 2.11
C ILE A 405 0.76 2.47 2.44
N ARG A 406 -0.36 1.81 2.78
CA ARG A 406 -1.61 2.46 3.18
C ARG A 406 -1.44 3.33 4.42
N HIS A 407 -0.67 2.88 5.40
CA HIS A 407 -0.33 3.67 6.57
C HIS A 407 0.49 4.92 6.20
N ASN A 408 1.48 4.83 5.30
CA ASN A 408 2.18 6.01 4.82
C ASN A 408 1.24 7.01 4.10
N ILE A 409 0.29 6.51 3.32
CA ILE A 409 -0.76 7.33 2.69
C ILE A 409 -1.66 7.96 3.76
N ALA A 410 -2.01 7.19 4.80
CA ALA A 410 -2.86 7.61 5.89
C ALA A 410 -2.27 8.74 6.72
N GLU A 411 -0.98 8.66 7.06
CA GLU A 411 -0.27 9.73 7.75
C GLU A 411 -0.32 11.05 6.95
N LEU A 412 -0.13 10.98 5.63
CA LEU A 412 -0.19 12.15 4.77
C LEU A 412 -1.61 12.71 4.70
N LEU A 413 -2.59 11.84 4.50
CA LEU A 413 -3.99 12.21 4.45
C LEU A 413 -4.45 12.87 5.77
N GLU A 414 -4.03 12.36 6.92
CA GLU A 414 -4.32 12.99 8.21
C GLU A 414 -3.77 14.42 8.29
N TYR A 415 -2.52 14.62 7.89
CA TYR A 415 -1.95 15.97 7.83
C TYR A 415 -2.75 16.87 6.88
N LEU A 416 -3.09 16.39 5.69
CA LEU A 416 -3.89 17.15 4.71
C LEU A 416 -5.31 17.45 5.21
N TRP A 417 -5.90 16.59 6.03
CA TRP A 417 -7.19 16.86 6.68
C TRP A 417 -7.11 18.07 7.63
N SER A 418 -5.96 18.30 8.26
CA SER A 418 -5.73 19.49 9.10
C SER A 418 -5.57 20.78 8.29
N VAL A 419 -5.30 20.69 6.99
CA VAL A 419 -5.12 21.85 6.10
C VAL A 419 -6.45 22.22 5.43
N PRO A 420 -7.02 23.42 5.65
CA PRO A 420 -8.39 23.75 5.23
C PRO A 420 -8.69 23.58 3.74
N SER A 421 -7.74 23.89 2.85
CA SER A 421 -7.93 23.76 1.40
C SER A 421 -8.07 22.31 0.96
N HIS A 422 -7.20 21.43 1.46
CA HIS A 422 -7.24 20.00 1.20
C HIS A 422 -8.45 19.34 1.84
N HIS A 423 -8.78 19.70 3.08
CA HIS A 423 -9.99 19.23 3.76
C HIS A 423 -11.26 19.55 2.94
N ASN A 424 -11.39 20.77 2.43
CA ASN A 424 -12.51 21.14 1.56
C ASN A 424 -12.51 20.35 0.25
N SER A 425 -11.34 20.14 -0.38
CA SER A 425 -11.21 19.32 -1.58
C SER A 425 -11.67 17.87 -1.32
N TRP A 426 -11.25 17.30 -0.21
CA TRP A 426 -11.65 15.96 0.23
C TRP A 426 -13.17 15.83 0.36
N LYS A 427 -13.82 16.75 1.08
CA LYS A 427 -15.29 16.75 1.19
C LYS A 427 -15.99 16.80 -0.16
N GLN A 428 -15.49 17.63 -1.07
CA GLN A 428 -16.06 17.76 -2.41
C GLN A 428 -15.95 16.46 -3.21
N ILE A 429 -14.84 15.73 -3.08
CA ILE A 429 -14.66 14.42 -3.73
C ILE A 429 -15.69 13.43 -3.16
N ALA A 430 -15.76 13.33 -1.84
CA ALA A 430 -16.68 12.41 -1.18
C ALA A 430 -18.16 12.68 -1.47
N MET A 431 -18.54 13.94 -1.70
CA MET A 431 -19.92 14.33 -2.02
C MET A 431 -20.26 14.18 -3.51
N LYS A 432 -19.30 14.39 -4.42
CA LYS A 432 -19.55 14.32 -5.88
C LYS A 432 -19.58 12.89 -6.40
N GLU A 433 -18.82 12.01 -5.77
CA GLU A 433 -18.62 10.63 -6.20
C GLU A 433 -19.29 9.65 -5.24
N GLU A 434 -20.61 9.74 -5.08
CA GLU A 434 -21.38 8.89 -4.15
C GLU A 434 -21.11 7.39 -4.35
N LYS A 435 -20.72 6.98 -5.57
CA LYS A 435 -20.32 5.60 -5.93
C LYS A 435 -18.90 5.49 -6.54
N GLY A 436 -18.04 6.49 -6.38
CA GLY A 436 -16.71 6.55 -7.03
C GLY A 436 -15.54 6.12 -6.15
N SER A 437 -14.35 6.69 -6.39
CA SER A 437 -13.10 6.21 -5.78
C SER A 437 -13.08 6.35 -4.26
N TYR A 438 -13.82 7.32 -3.70
CA TYR A 438 -13.93 7.48 -2.25
C TYR A 438 -14.66 6.31 -1.57
N LEU A 439 -15.71 5.77 -2.19
CA LEU A 439 -16.41 4.61 -1.64
C LEU A 439 -15.51 3.36 -1.66
N LYS A 440 -14.75 3.15 -2.75
CA LYS A 440 -13.74 2.08 -2.84
C LYS A 440 -12.69 2.21 -1.73
N PHE A 441 -12.21 3.43 -1.50
CA PHE A 441 -11.30 3.74 -0.40
C PHE A 441 -11.90 3.40 0.97
N LEU A 442 -13.12 3.85 1.27
CA LEU A 442 -13.79 3.54 2.54
C LEU A 442 -13.99 2.03 2.73
N ASN A 443 -14.31 1.30 1.67
CA ASN A 443 -14.48 -0.14 1.71
C ASN A 443 -13.21 -0.87 2.12
N LEU A 444 -12.07 -0.43 1.59
CA LEU A 444 -10.76 -0.97 1.93
C LEU A 444 -10.36 -0.59 3.35
N LEU A 445 -10.58 0.67 3.75
CA LEU A 445 -10.29 1.15 5.09
C LEU A 445 -11.07 0.37 6.17
N ILE A 446 -12.36 0.11 5.93
CA ILE A 446 -13.19 -0.71 6.84
C ILE A 446 -12.70 -2.15 6.88
N ASN A 447 -12.32 -2.74 5.73
CA ASN A 447 -11.80 -4.11 5.68
C ASN A 447 -10.48 -4.25 6.43
N ASP A 448 -9.55 -3.32 6.21
CA ASP A 448 -8.25 -3.30 6.87
C ASP A 448 -8.44 -3.13 8.39
N SER A 449 -9.34 -2.22 8.81
CA SER A 449 -9.72 -2.05 10.22
C SER A 449 -10.27 -3.33 10.85
N ILE A 450 -11.18 -4.02 10.17
CA ILE A 450 -11.77 -5.29 10.65
C ILE A 450 -10.66 -6.32 10.85
N PHE A 451 -9.82 -6.53 9.82
CA PHE A 451 -8.78 -7.54 9.85
C PHE A 451 -7.73 -7.26 10.93
N LEU A 452 -7.14 -6.06 10.94
CA LEU A 452 -6.03 -5.71 11.82
C LEU A 452 -6.43 -5.72 13.29
N LEU A 453 -7.61 -5.15 13.63
CA LEU A 453 -8.10 -5.17 15.00
C LEU A 453 -8.48 -6.58 15.44
N ASP A 454 -9.14 -7.37 14.60
CA ASP A 454 -9.56 -8.73 14.97
C ASP A 454 -8.36 -9.64 15.23
N GLU A 455 -7.37 -9.63 14.33
CA GLU A 455 -6.11 -10.37 14.50
C GLU A 455 -5.36 -9.94 15.76
N SER A 456 -5.27 -8.63 16.01
CA SER A 456 -4.58 -8.12 17.19
C SER A 456 -5.29 -8.51 18.49
N LEU A 457 -6.63 -8.36 18.55
CA LEU A 457 -7.42 -8.68 19.74
C LEU A 457 -7.43 -10.19 20.04
N LYS A 458 -7.40 -11.05 19.02
CA LYS A 458 -7.31 -12.52 19.19
C LYS A 458 -5.96 -12.97 19.72
N LYS A 459 -4.87 -12.35 19.29
CA LYS A 459 -3.50 -12.71 19.73
C LYS A 459 -3.14 -12.20 21.13
N ILE A 460 -3.77 -11.13 21.62
CA ILE A 460 -3.49 -10.58 22.96
C ILE A 460 -3.66 -11.64 24.09
N PRO A 461 -4.76 -12.42 24.15
CA PRO A 461 -4.89 -13.51 25.11
C PRO A 461 -3.78 -14.57 25.00
N GLU A 462 -3.37 -14.94 23.78
CA GLU A 462 -2.29 -15.91 23.56
C GLU A 462 -0.95 -15.39 24.06
N LEU A 463 -0.63 -14.11 23.80
CA LEU A 463 0.57 -13.45 24.32
C LEU A 463 0.59 -13.41 25.84
N LYS A 464 -0.56 -13.21 26.46
CA LYS A 464 -0.70 -13.25 27.92
C LYS A 464 -0.42 -14.64 28.47
N GLU A 465 -0.90 -15.70 27.82
CA GLU A 465 -0.59 -17.09 28.20
C GLU A 465 0.90 -17.40 28.04
N MET A 466 1.52 -16.94 26.95
CA MET A 466 2.96 -17.06 26.75
C MET A 466 3.75 -16.30 27.82
N GLU A 467 3.36 -15.07 28.16
CA GLU A 467 4.00 -14.26 29.20
C GLU A 467 3.92 -14.94 30.58
N VAL A 468 2.80 -15.59 30.89
CA VAL A 468 2.66 -16.39 32.12
C VAL A 468 3.65 -17.56 32.11
N GLN A 469 3.72 -18.33 31.02
CA GLN A 469 4.67 -19.46 30.89
C GLN A 469 6.14 -19.03 31.04
N LEU A 470 6.49 -17.83 30.56
CA LEU A 470 7.83 -17.24 30.70
C LEU A 470 8.15 -16.80 32.14
N SER A 471 7.11 -16.55 32.95
CA SER A 471 7.24 -16.08 34.33
C SER A 471 7.17 -17.20 35.40
N GLU A 472 6.82 -18.43 35.01
CA GLU A 472 6.68 -19.56 35.93
C GLU A 472 8.03 -19.99 36.52
N GLU A 473 8.06 -20.47 37.78
CA GLU A 473 9.29 -20.99 38.39
C GLU A 473 9.90 -22.16 37.58
N GLN A 474 9.04 -22.95 36.92
CA GLN A 474 9.44 -24.07 36.05
C GLN A 474 10.18 -23.59 34.80
N TRP A 475 10.00 -22.34 34.38
CA TRP A 475 10.74 -21.72 33.28
C TRP A 475 12.24 -21.85 33.50
N SER A 476 12.73 -21.48 34.69
CA SER A 476 14.14 -21.54 35.07
C SER A 476 14.76 -22.95 35.00
N ARG A 477 13.93 -23.99 35.02
CA ARG A 477 14.35 -25.40 34.97
C ARG A 477 14.38 -25.96 33.55
N ARG A 478 13.86 -25.25 32.56
CA ARG A 478 13.87 -25.68 31.16
C ARG A 478 15.28 -25.54 30.54
N PRO A 479 15.63 -26.39 29.55
CA PRO A 479 16.88 -26.25 28.80
C PRO A 479 17.04 -24.85 28.20
N ALA A 480 18.26 -24.32 28.19
CA ALA A 480 18.54 -22.97 27.71
C ALA A 480 18.11 -22.75 26.25
N GLN A 481 18.25 -23.78 25.39
CA GLN A 481 17.85 -23.71 23.98
C GLN A 481 16.33 -23.57 23.80
N GLU A 482 15.54 -24.35 24.55
CA GLU A 482 14.07 -24.27 24.53
C GLU A 482 13.59 -22.91 25.05
N ARG A 483 14.26 -22.37 26.07
CA ARG A 483 13.95 -21.04 26.59
C ARG A 483 14.15 -19.95 25.53
N GLN A 484 15.29 -19.99 24.84
CA GLN A 484 15.62 -19.04 23.79
C GLN A 484 14.68 -19.12 22.58
N GLU A 485 14.21 -20.31 22.21
CA GLU A 485 13.25 -20.49 21.11
C GLU A 485 11.88 -19.91 21.45
N ARG A 486 11.38 -20.20 22.65
CA ARG A 486 10.10 -19.66 23.14
C ARG A 486 10.14 -18.15 23.38
N GLU A 487 11.25 -17.60 23.89
CA GLU A 487 11.45 -16.14 24.00
C GLU A 487 11.47 -15.46 22.63
N ARG A 488 12.16 -16.05 21.64
CA ARG A 488 12.14 -15.55 20.27
C ARG A 488 10.74 -15.57 19.67
N HIS A 489 10.00 -16.67 19.86
CA HIS A 489 8.63 -16.77 19.38
C HIS A 489 7.72 -15.74 20.06
N TYR A 490 7.84 -15.55 21.38
CA TYR A 490 7.11 -14.52 22.11
C TYR A 490 7.39 -13.12 21.55
N HIS A 491 8.66 -12.74 21.37
CA HIS A 491 9.01 -11.43 20.82
C HIS A 491 8.58 -11.24 19.37
N GLN A 492 8.57 -12.31 18.57
CA GLN A 492 8.03 -12.27 17.21
C GLN A 492 6.52 -11.98 17.23
N GLN A 493 5.74 -12.69 18.05
CA GLN A 493 4.30 -12.46 18.18
C GLN A 493 4.00 -11.09 18.80
N GLU A 494 4.79 -10.66 19.78
CA GLU A 494 4.71 -9.33 20.38
C GLU A 494 4.87 -8.23 19.33
N HIS A 495 5.90 -8.34 18.48
CA HIS A 495 6.14 -7.39 17.40
C HIS A 495 4.98 -7.35 16.40
N VAL A 496 4.45 -8.52 16.00
CA VAL A 496 3.31 -8.61 15.08
C VAL A 496 2.09 -7.90 15.66
N VAL A 497 1.69 -8.21 16.89
CA VAL A 497 0.52 -7.59 17.53
C VAL A 497 0.71 -6.08 17.71
N ARG A 498 1.89 -5.65 18.14
CA ARG A 498 2.18 -4.23 18.30
C ARG A 498 2.03 -3.49 16.97
N TYR A 499 2.54 -4.08 15.89
CA TYR A 499 2.50 -3.49 14.56
C TYR A 499 1.08 -3.46 13.99
N ASP A 500 0.37 -4.57 14.03
CA ASP A 500 -1.01 -4.68 13.54
C ASP A 500 -1.94 -3.72 14.31
N MET A 501 -1.77 -3.60 15.64
CA MET A 501 -2.54 -2.67 16.48
C MET A 501 -2.23 -1.21 16.16
N MET A 502 -0.97 -0.86 15.89
CA MET A 502 -0.58 0.49 15.46
C MET A 502 -1.31 0.89 14.17
N LEU A 503 -1.31 0.00 13.17
CA LEU A 503 -1.99 0.23 11.90
C LEU A 503 -3.51 0.36 12.09
N ALA A 504 -4.12 -0.56 12.84
CA ALA A 504 -5.53 -0.55 13.17
C ALA A 504 -5.99 0.76 13.84
N ASN A 505 -5.19 1.28 14.77
CA ASN A 505 -5.51 2.54 15.45
C ASN A 505 -5.55 3.73 14.47
N GLU A 506 -4.65 3.77 13.48
CA GLU A 506 -4.66 4.81 12.46
C GLU A 506 -5.86 4.69 11.51
N ASP A 507 -6.25 3.47 11.14
CA ASP A 507 -7.44 3.26 10.31
C ASP A 507 -8.72 3.71 11.02
N VAL A 508 -8.90 3.34 12.30
CA VAL A 508 -10.06 3.78 13.11
C VAL A 508 -10.07 5.30 13.28
N LYS A 509 -8.90 5.90 13.51
CA LYS A 509 -8.76 7.36 13.61
C LYS A 509 -9.13 8.06 12.31
N MET A 510 -8.80 7.48 11.16
CA MET A 510 -9.22 7.97 9.86
C MET A 510 -10.73 7.88 9.64
N ILE A 511 -11.36 6.76 10.01
CA ILE A 511 -12.81 6.62 10.01
C ILE A 511 -13.44 7.67 10.94
N LEU A 512 -12.84 7.93 12.10
CA LEU A 512 -13.32 8.89 13.08
C LEU A 512 -13.37 10.32 12.53
N TYR A 513 -12.26 10.86 12.02
CA TYR A 513 -12.26 12.26 11.57
C TYR A 513 -13.04 12.45 10.26
N THR A 514 -13.05 11.45 9.37
CA THR A 514 -13.83 11.55 8.13
C THR A 514 -15.33 11.45 8.39
N SER A 515 -15.77 10.51 9.24
CA SER A 515 -17.19 10.36 9.60
C SER A 515 -17.76 11.58 10.33
N ALA A 516 -16.93 12.39 10.99
CA ALA A 516 -17.38 13.62 11.65
C ALA A 516 -18.01 14.65 10.69
N GLU A 517 -17.58 14.67 9.42
CA GLU A 517 -18.02 15.67 8.45
C GLU A 517 -18.49 15.06 7.12
N ILE A 518 -18.23 13.77 6.87
CA ILE A 518 -18.56 13.04 5.64
C ILE A 518 -19.26 11.73 6.03
N THR A 519 -20.56 11.78 6.28
CA THR A 519 -21.36 10.61 6.72
C THR A 519 -22.03 9.87 5.57
N ALA A 520 -22.49 10.58 4.53
CA ALA A 520 -23.34 10.01 3.49
C ALA A 520 -22.76 8.73 2.82
N PRO A 521 -21.46 8.67 2.45
CA PRO A 521 -20.89 7.45 1.88
C PRO A 521 -20.88 6.24 2.82
N PHE A 522 -20.85 6.43 4.14
CA PHE A 522 -20.97 5.34 5.12
C PHE A 522 -22.40 4.81 5.25
N LEU A 523 -23.39 5.62 4.88
CA LEU A 523 -24.81 5.36 5.10
C LEU A 523 -25.52 4.83 3.84
N LEU A 524 -24.78 4.50 2.79
CA LEU A 524 -25.37 4.06 1.52
C LEU A 524 -26.07 2.71 1.66
N PRO A 525 -27.31 2.59 1.13
CA PRO A 525 -28.12 1.37 1.16
C PRO A 525 -27.70 0.30 0.12
N GLU A 526 -26.75 0.59 -0.76
CA GLU A 526 -26.22 -0.35 -1.76
C GLU A 526 -24.69 -0.26 -1.81
N MET A 527 -24.00 -1.40 -1.93
CA MET A 527 -22.60 -1.41 -2.36
C MET A 527 -22.51 -1.49 -3.89
N VAL A 528 -21.59 -0.72 -4.47
CA VAL A 528 -21.03 -1.03 -5.79
C VAL A 528 -19.88 -2.01 -5.55
N CYS A 529 -20.06 -3.26 -5.98
CA CYS A 529 -19.03 -4.30 -5.89
C CYS A 529 -17.77 -3.89 -6.67
N SER A 530 -16.58 -4.16 -6.12
CA SER A 530 -15.35 -4.35 -6.91
C SER A 530 -15.02 -5.86 -6.87
N PRO A 531 -14.75 -6.52 -8.01
CA PRO A 531 -14.60 -7.96 -8.15
C PRO A 531 -13.30 -8.50 -7.55
N PHE A 532 -12.44 -7.66 -6.97
CA PHE A 532 -11.17 -8.11 -6.36
C PHE A 532 -11.33 -8.71 -4.95
N SER A 533 -12.51 -8.62 -4.32
CA SER A 533 -12.79 -9.27 -3.03
C SER A 533 -12.74 -10.82 -3.10
N HIS A 534 -12.79 -11.40 -4.30
CA HIS A 534 -12.79 -12.85 -4.50
C HIS A 534 -11.42 -13.53 -4.34
N LEU A 535 -10.30 -12.82 -4.44
CA LEU A 535 -8.97 -13.46 -4.44
C LEU A 535 -8.24 -13.45 -3.09
N ILE A 536 -8.87 -12.94 -2.02
CA ILE A 536 -8.18 -12.69 -0.75
C ILE A 536 -8.31 -13.84 0.27
N ILE A 537 -9.18 -14.83 0.07
CA ILE A 537 -9.44 -15.86 1.12
C ILE A 537 -8.84 -17.24 0.80
N PHE A 538 -8.47 -17.55 -0.45
CA PHE A 538 -7.90 -18.87 -0.79
C PHE A 538 -6.57 -18.77 -1.54
N GLY A 539 -5.50 -18.48 -0.80
CA GLY A 539 -4.17 -18.95 -1.17
C GLY A 539 -4.07 -20.43 -0.80
N THR A 540 -4.07 -21.31 -1.79
CA THR A 540 -3.85 -22.75 -1.63
C THR A 540 -2.46 -22.99 -1.04
N PHE A 541 -2.39 -23.32 0.25
CA PHE A 541 -1.24 -23.96 0.88
C PHE A 541 -1.25 -25.44 0.46
N GLU A 542 -0.36 -25.83 -0.46
CA GLU A 542 0.10 -27.21 -0.55
C GLU A 542 1.33 -27.35 0.37
N ASP A 543 1.15 -28.10 1.45
CA ASP A 543 2.16 -28.41 2.46
C ASP A 543 3.35 -29.20 1.90
N ARG A 544 4.55 -28.88 2.41
CA ARG A 544 5.51 -29.92 2.85
C ARG A 544 6.13 -29.58 4.19
N ASP A 545 5.82 -30.48 5.12
CA ASP A 545 6.59 -30.89 6.31
C ASP A 545 6.86 -29.83 7.38
N TYR A 546 6.08 -29.85 8.47
CA TYR A 546 6.61 -30.03 9.83
C TYR A 546 5.51 -30.52 10.79
N SER A 547 5.76 -31.66 11.42
CA SER A 547 4.88 -32.31 12.38
C SER A 547 4.89 -31.59 13.73
N SER A 548 3.78 -30.97 14.12
CA SER A 548 3.33 -30.94 15.52
C SER A 548 1.85 -30.57 15.61
N SER A 549 1.12 -31.47 16.25
CA SER A 549 -0.31 -31.46 16.56
C SER A 549 -0.82 -30.09 17.02
N SER A 550 -1.48 -29.36 16.13
CA SER A 550 -2.40 -28.27 16.47
C SER A 550 -3.63 -28.42 15.59
N LEU A 551 -4.68 -28.96 16.20
CA LEU A 551 -6.03 -28.99 15.66
C LEU A 551 -6.44 -27.52 15.48
N CYS A 552 -6.41 -27.02 14.23
CA CYS A 552 -6.93 -25.69 13.90
C CYS A 552 -8.42 -25.67 14.26
N ILE A 553 -8.73 -25.08 15.41
CA ILE A 553 -10.09 -24.77 15.83
C ILE A 553 -10.55 -23.58 14.99
N PHE A 554 -11.27 -23.89 13.92
CA PHE A 554 -12.03 -22.96 13.10
C PHE A 554 -13.16 -22.33 13.93
N ILE A 555 -12.95 -21.12 14.50
CA ILE A 555 -14.07 -20.33 15.06
C ILE A 555 -13.85 -18.82 14.82
N GLY A 556 -14.77 -18.21 14.05
CA GLY A 556 -15.35 -16.91 14.41
C GLY A 556 -14.95 -15.64 13.65
N GLY A 557 -13.95 -15.65 12.75
CA GLY A 557 -13.51 -14.44 12.01
C GLY A 557 -13.96 -14.36 10.54
N ASN A 558 -14.14 -15.49 9.87
CA ASN A 558 -14.36 -15.52 8.42
C ASN A 558 -15.73 -15.04 7.96
N ASP A 559 -16.74 -15.02 8.83
CA ASP A 559 -18.11 -14.73 8.41
C ASP A 559 -18.41 -13.23 8.23
N ILE A 560 -17.52 -12.33 8.67
CA ILE A 560 -17.59 -10.89 8.37
C ILE A 560 -16.91 -10.58 7.02
N LEU A 561 -15.89 -11.36 6.66
CA LEU A 561 -15.18 -11.23 5.39
C LEU A 561 -15.93 -11.92 4.24
N GLN A 562 -16.63 -13.02 4.51
CA GLN A 562 -17.43 -13.73 3.52
C GLN A 562 -18.77 -13.05 3.20
N SER A 563 -19.29 -12.10 4.00
CA SER A 563 -20.53 -11.37 3.65
C SER A 563 -20.34 -10.28 2.57
N GLY A 564 -19.12 -10.16 2.01
CA GLY A 564 -18.65 -9.02 1.21
C GLY A 564 -19.32 -8.74 -0.14
N ASN A 565 -20.23 -9.59 -0.63
CA ASN A 565 -20.81 -9.40 -1.97
C ASN A 565 -22.27 -8.94 -2.01
N HIS A 566 -22.97 -8.86 -0.87
CA HIS A 566 -24.37 -8.38 -0.84
C HIS A 566 -24.72 -7.50 0.37
N ALA A 567 -23.79 -7.26 1.31
CA ALA A 567 -24.06 -6.40 2.46
C ALA A 567 -24.03 -4.92 2.06
N VAL A 568 -25.03 -4.19 2.54
CA VAL A 568 -25.17 -2.74 2.38
C VAL A 568 -24.01 -2.01 3.09
N GLN A 569 -23.50 -0.89 2.57
CA GLN A 569 -22.37 -0.18 3.17
C GLN A 569 -22.63 0.21 4.64
N VAL A 570 -23.86 0.65 4.93
CA VAL A 570 -24.30 0.94 6.31
C VAL A 570 -24.34 -0.30 7.21
N GLU A 571 -24.63 -1.48 6.68
CA GLU A 571 -24.59 -2.74 7.43
C GLU A 571 -23.16 -3.16 7.75
N ARG A 572 -22.22 -2.97 6.82
CA ARG A 572 -20.81 -3.33 7.03
C ARG A 572 -20.18 -2.50 8.14
N ILE A 573 -20.35 -1.18 8.10
CA ILE A 573 -19.84 -0.30 9.16
C ILE A 573 -20.54 -0.57 10.50
N ALA A 574 -21.86 -0.82 10.50
CA ALA A 574 -22.59 -1.18 11.73
C ALA A 574 -22.08 -2.50 12.32
N ALA A 575 -21.88 -3.54 11.50
CA ALA A 575 -21.36 -4.83 11.94
C ALA A 575 -19.94 -4.72 12.51
N MET A 576 -19.05 -3.95 11.85
CA MET A 576 -17.71 -3.67 12.35
C MET A 576 -17.76 -3.00 13.73
N LEU A 577 -18.54 -1.93 13.86
CA LEU A 577 -18.64 -1.18 15.11
C LEU A 577 -19.27 -2.02 16.22
N ASN A 578 -20.30 -2.83 15.92
CA ASN A 578 -20.95 -3.70 16.89
C ASN A 578 -19.98 -4.78 17.39
N TYR A 579 -19.21 -5.37 16.46
CA TYR A 579 -18.22 -6.39 16.77
C TYR A 579 -17.18 -5.87 17.77
N PHE A 580 -16.56 -4.72 17.49
CA PHE A 580 -15.54 -4.17 18.39
C PHE A 580 -16.13 -3.62 19.69
N LEU A 581 -17.37 -3.09 19.68
CA LEU A 581 -18.06 -2.71 20.91
C LEU A 581 -18.28 -3.94 21.81
N LEU A 582 -18.70 -5.08 21.25
CA LEU A 582 -18.85 -6.35 21.96
C LEU A 582 -17.52 -6.85 22.52
N GLN A 583 -16.42 -6.75 21.76
CA GLN A 583 -15.09 -7.16 22.20
C GLN A 583 -14.60 -6.33 23.41
N LEU A 584 -14.75 -5.00 23.33
CA LEU A 584 -14.22 -4.08 24.34
C LEU A 584 -15.07 -4.00 25.62
N VAL A 585 -16.39 -4.16 25.51
CA VAL A 585 -17.32 -3.94 26.64
C VAL A 585 -18.00 -5.21 27.10
N GLY A 586 -18.13 -6.20 26.21
CA GLY A 586 -18.80 -7.48 26.48
C GLY A 586 -17.98 -8.46 27.33
N PRO A 587 -18.38 -9.75 27.35
CA PRO A 587 -17.76 -10.75 28.22
C PRO A 587 -16.27 -10.99 27.91
N GLN A 588 -15.86 -10.80 26.65
CA GLN A 588 -14.49 -11.03 26.17
C GLN A 588 -13.49 -9.99 26.71
N ARG A 589 -13.95 -8.83 27.21
CA ARG A 589 -13.09 -7.77 27.76
C ARG A 589 -12.11 -8.24 28.84
N LYS A 590 -12.47 -9.28 29.59
CA LYS A 590 -11.63 -9.84 30.66
C LYS A 590 -10.38 -10.53 30.09
N ALA A 591 -10.49 -11.16 28.92
CA ALA A 591 -9.39 -11.81 28.24
C ALA A 591 -8.36 -10.78 27.76
N LEU A 592 -8.84 -9.62 27.29
CA LEU A 592 -8.03 -8.50 26.78
C LEU A 592 -7.28 -7.71 27.86
N LYS A 593 -7.49 -8.01 29.15
CA LYS A 593 -6.81 -7.30 30.24
C LYS A 593 -5.35 -7.76 30.37
N VAL A 594 -4.44 -6.90 29.93
CA VAL A 594 -2.97 -7.04 30.05
C VAL A 594 -2.39 -6.06 31.08
N LYS A 595 -1.19 -6.33 31.59
CA LYS A 595 -0.52 -5.50 32.61
C LYS A 595 -0.06 -4.16 32.04
N ASP A 596 0.57 -4.21 30.88
CA ASP A 596 1.09 -3.06 30.15
C ASP A 596 0.50 -3.04 28.73
N PRO A 597 -0.65 -2.38 28.53
CA PRO A 597 -1.33 -2.37 27.24
C PRO A 597 -0.63 -1.46 26.22
N GLU A 598 0.12 -0.45 26.66
CA GLU A 598 0.90 0.45 25.80
C GLU A 598 2.06 -0.28 25.11
N LYS A 599 2.60 -1.32 25.74
CA LYS A 599 3.59 -2.23 25.13
C LYS A 599 3.15 -2.74 23.75
N TYR A 600 1.84 -2.98 23.58
CA TYR A 600 1.23 -3.53 22.37
C TYR A 600 0.53 -2.46 21.52
N GLU A 601 0.76 -1.16 21.77
CA GLU A 601 -0.02 -0.04 21.20
C GLU A 601 -1.55 -0.18 21.43
N PHE A 602 -1.97 -1.01 22.38
CA PHE A 602 -3.37 -1.26 22.65
C PHE A 602 -3.89 -0.25 23.67
N ARG A 603 -4.71 0.71 23.26
CA ARG A 603 -5.30 1.72 24.15
C ARG A 603 -6.83 1.54 24.21
N PRO A 604 -7.34 0.54 24.93
CA PRO A 604 -8.75 0.12 24.85
C PRO A 604 -9.75 1.23 25.20
N ARG A 605 -9.37 2.17 26.08
CA ARG A 605 -10.23 3.30 26.44
C ARG A 605 -10.32 4.35 25.33
N GLU A 606 -9.19 4.66 24.69
CA GLU A 606 -9.13 5.57 23.55
C GLU A 606 -9.87 4.94 22.37
N LEU A 607 -9.59 3.68 22.06
CA LEU A 607 -10.26 2.94 20.99
C LEU A 607 -11.78 2.87 21.22
N LEU A 608 -12.24 2.59 22.45
CA LEU A 608 -13.67 2.62 22.79
C LEU A 608 -14.28 4.02 22.59
N ALA A 609 -13.58 5.09 22.99
CA ALA A 609 -14.05 6.45 22.79
C ALA A 609 -14.14 6.80 21.30
N GLN A 610 -13.17 6.38 20.48
CA GLN A 610 -13.21 6.57 19.03
C GLN A 610 -14.39 5.83 18.39
N ILE A 611 -14.59 4.55 18.73
CA ILE A 611 -15.72 3.74 18.24
C ILE A 611 -17.07 4.39 18.61
N VAL A 612 -17.26 4.78 19.87
CA VAL A 612 -18.49 5.46 20.32
C VAL A 612 -18.71 6.79 19.61
N ASN A 613 -17.66 7.55 19.35
CA ASN A 613 -17.75 8.80 18.60
C ASN A 613 -18.14 8.56 17.13
N ILE A 614 -17.61 7.52 16.48
CA ILE A 614 -18.02 7.12 15.12
C ILE A 614 -19.52 6.79 15.09
N TYR A 615 -20.05 6.03 16.05
CA TYR A 615 -21.51 5.78 16.13
C TYR A 615 -22.32 7.07 16.15
N VAL A 616 -21.93 8.03 16.99
CA VAL A 616 -22.65 9.31 17.13
C VAL A 616 -22.54 10.15 15.86
N ASN A 617 -21.36 10.20 15.23
CA ASN A 617 -21.16 10.90 13.97
C ASN A 617 -22.08 10.35 12.87
N LEU A 618 -22.17 9.02 12.75
CA LEU A 618 -23.03 8.38 11.75
C LEU A 618 -24.53 8.59 12.05
N ASP A 619 -24.99 8.51 13.30
CA ASP A 619 -26.39 8.79 13.66
C ASP A 619 -26.78 10.26 13.39
N ARG A 620 -25.87 11.22 13.65
CA ARG A 620 -26.08 12.63 13.30
C ARG A 620 -26.26 12.85 11.79
N GLY A 621 -25.58 12.02 11.00
CA GLY A 621 -25.62 12.05 9.54
C GLY A 621 -26.76 11.25 8.90
N ASP A 622 -27.58 10.56 9.70
CA ASP A 622 -28.60 9.60 9.23
C ASP A 622 -30.03 10.10 9.52
N PRO A 623 -30.55 11.05 8.73
CA PRO A 623 -31.91 11.55 8.92
C PRO A 623 -32.99 10.50 8.63
N GLN A 624 -32.64 9.39 7.95
CA GLN A 624 -33.57 8.34 7.54
C GLN A 624 -33.65 7.19 8.56
N GLY A 625 -32.74 7.13 9.54
CA GLY A 625 -32.70 6.08 10.55
C GLY A 625 -32.21 4.72 10.03
N LEU A 626 -31.52 4.70 8.88
CA LEU A 626 -30.97 3.48 8.27
C LEU A 626 -29.90 2.82 9.16
N PHE A 627 -29.08 3.61 9.84
CA PHE A 627 -27.99 3.13 10.67
C PHE A 627 -28.49 2.44 11.94
N ALA A 628 -29.51 2.99 12.60
CA ALA A 628 -30.14 2.34 13.76
C ALA A 628 -30.73 0.97 13.39
N ARG A 629 -31.35 0.86 12.21
CA ARG A 629 -31.84 -0.40 11.67
C ARG A 629 -30.70 -1.38 11.40
N ALA A 630 -29.65 -0.93 10.70
CA ALA A 630 -28.46 -1.75 10.41
C ALA A 630 -27.78 -2.27 11.68
N ILE A 631 -27.64 -1.43 12.72
CA ILE A 631 -27.14 -1.84 14.05
C ILE A 631 -27.98 -2.97 14.62
N SER A 632 -29.30 -2.82 14.61
CA SER A 632 -30.23 -3.80 15.20
C SER A 632 -30.35 -5.11 14.42
N SER A 633 -30.07 -5.07 13.12
CA SER A 633 -30.15 -6.23 12.22
C SER A 633 -28.92 -7.15 12.32
N ASP A 634 -27.82 -6.69 12.93
CA ASP A 634 -26.65 -7.53 13.20
C ASP A 634 -26.89 -8.48 14.39
N GLY A 635 -27.50 -9.63 14.11
CA GLY A 635 -27.79 -10.65 15.13
C GLY A 635 -26.56 -11.28 15.79
N ARG A 636 -25.33 -11.02 15.30
CA ARG A 636 -24.10 -11.64 15.85
C ARG A 636 -23.53 -10.83 17.01
N SER A 637 -23.42 -9.51 16.83
CA SER A 637 -22.69 -8.66 17.77
C SER A 637 -23.57 -7.67 18.53
N TYR A 638 -24.72 -7.28 17.97
CA TYR A 638 -25.62 -6.33 18.62
C TYR A 638 -26.21 -6.90 19.91
N LYS A 639 -26.09 -6.11 21.00
CA LYS A 639 -26.77 -6.33 22.27
C LYS A 639 -27.11 -4.98 22.89
N ASN A 640 -28.39 -4.75 23.20
CA ASN A 640 -28.87 -3.48 23.76
C ASN A 640 -28.08 -3.02 25.01
N GLU A 641 -27.68 -3.96 25.87
CA GLU A 641 -26.94 -3.66 27.11
C GLU A 641 -25.55 -3.03 26.86
N LEU A 642 -24.93 -3.29 25.70
CA LEU A 642 -23.59 -2.80 25.37
C LEU A 642 -23.54 -1.28 25.29
N PHE A 643 -24.60 -0.63 24.80
CA PHE A 643 -24.66 0.83 24.67
C PHE A 643 -24.60 1.51 26.04
N THR A 644 -25.45 1.07 26.97
CA THR A 644 -25.44 1.56 28.36
C THR A 644 -24.14 1.20 29.10
N GLY A 645 -23.60 0.00 28.85
CA GLY A 645 -22.34 -0.44 29.45
C GLY A 645 -21.15 0.39 28.99
N ALA A 646 -21.06 0.66 27.69
CA ALA A 646 -19.98 1.44 27.08
C ALA A 646 -20.03 2.90 27.52
N ALA A 647 -21.22 3.52 27.50
CA ALA A 647 -21.41 4.86 28.04
C ALA A 647 -21.01 4.94 29.52
N GLY A 648 -21.41 3.96 30.33
CA GLY A 648 -21.02 3.87 31.74
C GLY A 648 -19.50 3.80 31.95
N VAL A 649 -18.78 3.02 31.14
CA VAL A 649 -17.31 2.94 31.16
C VAL A 649 -16.70 4.30 30.79
N LEU A 650 -17.16 4.95 29.72
CA LEU A 650 -16.61 6.24 29.27
C LEU A 650 -16.90 7.40 30.23
N ARG A 651 -18.06 7.38 30.93
CA ARG A 651 -18.39 8.34 32.00
C ARG A 651 -17.40 8.27 33.16
N GLN A 652 -16.91 7.07 33.50
CA GLN A 652 -15.97 6.88 34.61
C GLN A 652 -14.55 7.34 34.27
N TYR A 653 -14.12 7.15 33.02
CA TYR A 653 -12.73 7.41 32.61
C TYR A 653 -12.52 8.77 31.93
N GLY A 654 -13.58 9.48 31.54
CA GLY A 654 -13.49 10.84 31.00
C GLY A 654 -12.97 10.92 29.56
N GLY A 655 -13.52 10.10 28.65
CA GLY A 655 -13.05 10.01 27.26
C GLY A 655 -13.85 10.79 26.21
N LEU A 656 -15.11 11.16 26.49
CA LEU A 656 -15.98 11.92 25.58
C LEU A 656 -16.87 12.92 26.36
N PRO A 657 -17.36 13.99 25.71
CA PRO A 657 -18.32 14.90 26.33
C PRO A 657 -19.62 14.18 26.73
N MET A 658 -20.24 14.56 27.86
CA MET A 658 -21.47 13.94 28.35
C MET A 658 -22.61 13.96 27.31
N GLN A 659 -22.75 15.07 26.57
CA GLN A 659 -23.72 15.19 25.49
C GLN A 659 -23.57 14.06 24.45
N MET A 660 -22.34 13.71 24.08
CA MET A 660 -22.09 12.66 23.10
C MET A 660 -22.44 11.27 23.66
N LEU A 661 -22.23 11.05 24.96
CA LEU A 661 -22.61 9.80 25.62
C LEU A 661 -24.13 9.64 25.70
N ASP A 662 -24.86 10.75 25.93
CA ASP A 662 -26.31 10.75 25.94
C ASP A 662 -26.89 10.55 24.52
N GLU A 663 -26.28 11.14 23.50
CA GLU A 663 -26.60 10.89 22.09
C GLU A 663 -26.36 9.41 21.70
N PHE A 664 -25.26 8.82 22.18
CA PHE A 664 -24.96 7.41 21.95
C PHE A 664 -25.97 6.47 22.63
N GLU A 665 -26.39 6.77 23.87
CA GLU A 665 -27.46 6.01 24.53
C GLU A 665 -28.82 6.18 23.82
N ALA A 666 -29.11 7.37 23.29
CA ALA A 666 -30.30 7.61 22.48
C ALA A 666 -30.29 6.78 21.18
N LEU A 667 -29.16 6.67 20.50
CA LEU A 667 -28.99 5.77 19.35
C LEU A 667 -29.24 4.31 19.75
N GLY A 668 -28.69 3.86 20.89
CA GLY A 668 -28.96 2.53 21.42
C GLY A 668 -30.46 2.29 21.65
N ALA A 669 -31.19 3.29 22.15
CA ALA A 669 -32.64 3.24 22.31
C ALA A 669 -33.39 3.18 20.96
N LYS A 670 -32.95 3.92 19.94
CA LYS A 670 -33.49 3.82 18.57
C LYS A 670 -33.30 2.41 18.00
N ALA A 671 -32.09 1.86 18.10
CA ALA A 671 -31.78 0.50 17.64
C ALA A 671 -32.59 -0.55 18.39
N ARG A 672 -32.83 -0.38 19.69
CA ARG A 672 -33.72 -1.24 20.48
C ARG A 672 -35.16 -1.17 20.00
N ALA A 673 -35.68 0.02 19.72
CA ALA A 673 -37.03 0.19 19.19
C ALA A 673 -37.18 -0.51 17.84
N GLN A 674 -36.20 -0.37 16.94
CA GLN A 674 -36.17 -1.09 15.67
C GLN A 674 -36.12 -2.61 15.84
N ALA A 675 -35.27 -3.13 16.74
CA ALA A 675 -35.23 -4.56 17.05
C ALA A 675 -36.58 -5.07 17.57
N GLN A 676 -37.24 -4.31 18.46
CA GLN A 676 -38.55 -4.67 19.00
C GLN A 676 -39.63 -4.63 17.92
N GLU A 677 -39.64 -3.62 17.07
CA GLU A 677 -40.56 -3.50 15.94
C GLU A 677 -40.41 -4.68 14.96
N MET A 678 -39.17 -5.10 14.68
CA MET A 678 -38.91 -6.29 13.87
C MET A 678 -39.42 -7.57 14.54
N MET A 679 -39.18 -7.75 15.85
CA MET A 679 -39.69 -8.89 16.61
C MET A 679 -41.21 -8.90 16.71
N ASP A 680 -41.84 -7.74 16.91
CA ASP A 680 -43.29 -7.60 16.97
C ASP A 680 -43.91 -7.89 15.60
N ALA A 681 -43.33 -7.36 14.51
CA ALA A 681 -43.75 -7.67 13.15
C ALA A 681 -43.64 -9.17 12.84
N GLU A 682 -42.55 -9.82 13.26
CA GLU A 682 -42.37 -11.28 13.15
C GLU A 682 -43.39 -12.04 14.00
N ALA A 683 -43.65 -11.62 15.24
CA ALA A 683 -44.65 -12.22 16.11
C ALA A 683 -46.09 -12.06 15.58
N LEU A 684 -46.39 -10.97 14.86
CA LEU A 684 -47.68 -10.75 14.20
C LEU A 684 -47.90 -11.68 12.99
N LEU A 685 -46.84 -12.19 12.37
CA LEU A 685 -46.95 -13.16 11.27
C LEU A 685 -47.44 -14.53 11.77
N GLY A 686 -47.30 -14.83 13.06
CA GLY A 686 -47.75 -16.09 13.66
C GLY A 686 -46.98 -17.29 13.11
N ASP A 687 -47.64 -18.46 13.03
CA ASP A 687 -47.04 -19.65 12.42
C ASP A 687 -46.93 -19.47 10.90
N ILE A 688 -45.73 -19.10 10.45
CA ILE A 688 -45.40 -18.98 9.04
C ILE A 688 -45.43 -20.39 8.41
N PRO A 689 -46.15 -20.61 7.30
CA PRO A 689 -46.13 -21.89 6.60
C PRO A 689 -44.70 -22.32 6.26
N ASP A 690 -44.36 -23.59 6.51
CA ASP A 690 -43.02 -24.15 6.25
C ASP A 690 -42.53 -23.90 4.81
N GLU A 691 -43.45 -23.83 3.85
CA GLU A 691 -43.13 -23.55 2.44
C GLU A 691 -42.60 -22.12 2.17
N PHE A 692 -42.79 -21.19 3.09
CA PHE A 692 -42.28 -19.82 3.00
C PHE A 692 -40.97 -19.63 3.79
N LEU A 693 -40.57 -20.64 4.57
CA LEU A 693 -39.36 -20.60 5.38
C LEU A 693 -38.17 -21.11 4.58
N ASP A 694 -37.04 -20.42 4.72
CA ASP A 694 -35.77 -20.86 4.17
C ASP A 694 -35.36 -22.18 4.85
N PRO A 695 -35.03 -23.23 4.09
CA PRO A 695 -34.73 -24.55 4.66
C PRO A 695 -33.38 -24.62 5.41
N ILE A 696 -32.55 -23.57 5.38
CA ILE A 696 -31.27 -23.50 6.09
C ILE A 696 -31.40 -22.63 7.35
N GLN A 697 -31.97 -21.42 7.22
CA GLN A 697 -32.10 -20.46 8.32
C GLN A 697 -33.44 -20.54 9.06
N TYR A 698 -34.43 -21.24 8.49
CA TYR A 698 -35.79 -21.37 9.03
C TYR A 698 -36.45 -20.01 9.31
N THR A 699 -36.12 -19.02 8.47
CA THR A 699 -36.66 -17.65 8.47
C THR A 699 -37.47 -17.42 7.21
N LEU A 700 -38.40 -16.46 7.23
CA LEU A 700 -39.19 -16.12 6.05
C LEU A 700 -38.29 -15.72 4.86
N MET A 701 -38.45 -16.40 3.72
CA MET A 701 -37.72 -16.05 2.50
C MET A 701 -38.20 -14.70 1.95
N THR A 702 -37.27 -13.80 1.67
CA THR A 702 -37.53 -12.46 1.10
C THR A 702 -37.29 -12.43 -0.40
N ASP A 703 -36.32 -13.21 -0.88
CA ASP A 703 -36.03 -13.39 -2.30
C ASP A 703 -35.77 -14.86 -2.61
N PRO A 704 -36.83 -15.68 -2.75
CA PRO A 704 -36.70 -17.11 -2.97
C PRO A 704 -36.08 -17.44 -4.33
N VAL A 705 -35.08 -18.33 -4.33
CA VAL A 705 -34.38 -18.82 -5.52
C VAL A 705 -34.29 -20.35 -5.52
N ILE A 706 -34.47 -20.94 -6.70
CA ILE A 706 -34.48 -22.37 -6.92
C ILE A 706 -33.06 -22.84 -7.26
N LEU A 707 -32.60 -23.83 -6.51
CA LEU A 707 -31.35 -24.54 -6.77
C LEU A 707 -31.52 -25.51 -7.94
N PRO A 708 -30.63 -25.52 -8.95
CA PRO A 708 -30.80 -26.29 -10.17
C PRO A 708 -30.72 -27.81 -9.95
N SER A 709 -29.93 -28.29 -8.97
CA SER A 709 -29.71 -29.72 -8.74
C SER A 709 -30.64 -30.29 -7.67
N SER A 710 -30.70 -29.70 -6.47
CA SER A 710 -31.60 -30.16 -5.40
C SER A 710 -33.06 -29.81 -5.67
N LYS A 711 -33.33 -28.82 -6.54
CA LYS A 711 -34.66 -28.23 -6.76
C LYS A 711 -35.27 -27.63 -5.50
N THR A 712 -34.48 -27.45 -4.46
CA THR A 712 -34.88 -26.78 -3.22
C THR A 712 -34.90 -25.27 -3.46
N THR A 713 -35.93 -24.60 -2.97
CA THR A 713 -35.99 -23.13 -2.94
C THR A 713 -35.40 -22.65 -1.62
N VAL A 714 -34.49 -21.67 -1.71
CA VAL A 714 -33.78 -21.04 -0.59
C VAL A 714 -33.81 -19.54 -0.78
N ASP A 715 -33.62 -18.76 0.29
CA ASP A 715 -33.47 -17.32 0.17
C ASP A 715 -32.12 -16.99 -0.49
N ARG A 716 -32.15 -16.04 -1.43
CA ARG A 716 -30.97 -15.64 -2.20
C ARG A 716 -29.81 -15.25 -1.29
N SER A 717 -30.07 -14.49 -0.23
CA SER A 717 -29.00 -14.01 0.67
C SER A 717 -28.33 -15.16 1.43
N VAL A 718 -29.10 -16.22 1.72
CA VAL A 718 -28.64 -17.41 2.44
C VAL A 718 -27.77 -18.28 1.56
N ILE A 719 -28.22 -18.60 0.35
CA ILE A 719 -27.43 -19.42 -0.57
C ILE A 719 -26.19 -18.69 -1.07
N GLN A 720 -26.27 -17.37 -1.30
CA GLN A 720 -25.10 -16.58 -1.66
C GLN A 720 -24.04 -16.66 -0.56
N ARG A 721 -24.44 -16.59 0.72
CA ARG A 721 -23.53 -16.78 1.86
C ARG A 721 -22.86 -18.16 1.87
N HIS A 722 -23.60 -19.22 1.56
CA HIS A 722 -23.03 -20.57 1.44
C HIS A 722 -21.99 -20.65 0.30
N LEU A 723 -22.33 -20.10 -0.87
CA LEU A 723 -21.46 -20.10 -2.05
C LEU A 723 -20.18 -19.27 -1.91
N LEU A 724 -20.11 -18.41 -0.89
CA LEU A 724 -18.90 -17.66 -0.51
C LEU A 724 -17.88 -18.53 0.22
N SER A 725 -18.33 -19.61 0.87
CA SER A 725 -17.46 -20.59 1.54
C SER A 725 -17.24 -21.85 0.69
N ASP A 726 -18.29 -22.34 0.03
CA ASP A 726 -18.31 -23.63 -0.65
C ASP A 726 -19.19 -23.54 -1.92
N GLN A 727 -18.62 -23.75 -3.10
CA GLN A 727 -19.32 -23.69 -4.39
C GLN A 727 -20.13 -24.95 -4.68
N THR A 728 -20.90 -25.40 -3.70
CA THR A 728 -21.74 -26.59 -3.81
C THR A 728 -23.17 -26.30 -3.38
N ASP A 729 -24.09 -27.17 -3.77
CA ASP A 729 -25.45 -27.17 -3.28
C ASP A 729 -25.45 -27.77 -1.85
N PRO A 730 -25.97 -27.07 -0.85
CA PRO A 730 -25.87 -27.48 0.55
C PRO A 730 -26.64 -28.78 0.88
N PHE A 731 -27.56 -29.21 0.00
CA PHE A 731 -28.41 -30.38 0.23
C PHE A 731 -27.85 -31.65 -0.42
N ASN A 732 -27.11 -31.53 -1.53
CA ASN A 732 -26.61 -32.70 -2.28
C ASN A 732 -25.13 -32.62 -2.67
N ARG A 733 -24.44 -31.53 -2.33
CA ARG A 733 -23.02 -31.24 -2.60
C ARG A 733 -22.62 -31.21 -4.08
N SER A 734 -23.57 -31.09 -5.01
CA SER A 734 -23.26 -30.88 -6.42
C SER A 734 -22.68 -29.49 -6.66
N LEU A 735 -21.85 -29.31 -7.68
CA LEU A 735 -21.32 -28.00 -8.05
C LEU A 735 -22.46 -26.99 -8.31
N LEU A 736 -22.37 -25.82 -7.68
CA LEU A 736 -23.36 -24.75 -7.77
C LEU A 736 -22.65 -23.39 -7.80
N THR A 737 -23.01 -22.53 -8.74
CA THR A 737 -22.54 -21.13 -8.80
C THR A 737 -23.70 -20.16 -8.75
N ALA A 738 -23.45 -18.90 -8.36
CA ALA A 738 -24.50 -17.90 -8.18
C ALA A 738 -25.30 -17.61 -9.47
N GLU A 739 -24.67 -17.76 -10.64
CA GLU A 739 -25.29 -17.58 -11.96
C GLU A 739 -26.31 -18.67 -12.29
N MET A 740 -26.22 -19.83 -11.64
CA MET A 740 -27.11 -20.97 -11.85
C MET A 740 -28.42 -20.87 -11.04
N LEU A 741 -28.56 -19.83 -10.19
CA LEU A 741 -29.72 -19.61 -9.35
C LEU A 741 -30.89 -19.03 -10.16
N THR A 742 -32.01 -19.73 -10.16
CA THR A 742 -33.24 -19.30 -10.84
C THR A 742 -34.19 -18.61 -9.86
N PRO A 743 -34.64 -17.36 -10.06
CA PRO A 743 -35.62 -16.72 -9.18
C PRO A 743 -36.95 -17.48 -9.14
N ASP A 744 -37.52 -17.69 -7.95
CA ASP A 744 -38.83 -18.31 -7.75
C ASP A 744 -39.92 -17.23 -7.65
N PHE A 745 -40.32 -16.68 -8.80
CA PHE A 745 -41.32 -15.60 -8.83
C PHE A 745 -42.70 -16.03 -8.33
N GLU A 746 -43.05 -17.32 -8.45
CA GLU A 746 -44.33 -17.84 -7.97
C GLU A 746 -44.35 -17.91 -6.44
N LEU A 747 -43.30 -18.45 -5.82
CA LEU A 747 -43.20 -18.49 -4.37
C LEU A 747 -43.09 -17.08 -3.78
N LYS A 748 -42.31 -16.20 -4.40
CA LYS A 748 -42.21 -14.80 -3.99
C LYS A 748 -43.57 -14.12 -3.97
N LYS A 749 -44.36 -14.29 -5.03
CA LYS A 749 -45.72 -13.74 -5.10
C LYS A 749 -46.64 -14.30 -4.00
N LYS A 750 -46.55 -15.59 -3.69
CA LYS A 750 -47.32 -16.20 -2.58
C LYS A 750 -46.91 -15.64 -1.22
N ILE A 751 -45.62 -15.46 -1.00
CA ILE A 751 -45.07 -14.84 0.21
C ILE A 751 -45.55 -13.39 0.32
N ASP A 752 -45.51 -12.61 -0.76
CA ASP A 752 -46.00 -11.23 -0.80
C ASP A 752 -47.51 -11.15 -0.53
N GLU A 753 -48.31 -12.06 -1.09
CA GLU A 753 -49.76 -12.16 -0.84
C GLU A 753 -50.05 -12.57 0.62
N TYR A 754 -49.27 -13.49 1.17
CA TYR A 754 -49.33 -13.90 2.58
C TYR A 754 -49.02 -12.71 3.50
N LEU A 755 -47.92 -11.99 3.24
CA LEU A 755 -47.55 -10.77 3.95
C LEU A 755 -48.63 -9.69 3.83
N ALA A 756 -49.20 -9.46 2.65
CA ALA A 756 -50.27 -8.49 2.43
C ALA A 756 -51.59 -8.87 3.14
N SER A 757 -51.88 -10.17 3.28
CA SER A 757 -53.07 -10.65 3.99
C SER A 757 -52.94 -10.53 5.52
N HIS A 758 -51.72 -10.62 6.04
CA HIS A 758 -51.41 -10.45 7.46
C HIS A 758 -51.18 -8.97 7.82
N SER A 759 -50.69 -8.15 6.87
CA SER A 759 -50.56 -6.70 7.05
C SER A 759 -51.91 -5.95 7.02
N LYS A 760 -52.94 -6.49 6.35
CA LYS A 760 -54.32 -5.96 6.39
C LYS A 760 -55.08 -6.24 7.70
N LYS A 761 -54.52 -7.04 8.61
CA LYS A 761 -55.05 -7.27 9.96
C LYS A 761 -54.44 -6.33 11.02
N LEU A 762 -53.44 -5.53 10.65
CA LEU A 762 -53.05 -4.29 11.35
C LEU A 762 -54.04 -3.18 11.02
#